data_AF-A0A8C1CFV9-F1
#
_entry.id   AF-A0A8C1CFV9-F1
#
_cell.length_a   1.000
_cell.length_b   1.000
_cell.length_c   1.000
_cell.angle_alpha   90.00
_cell.angle_beta   90.00
_cell.angle_gamma   90.00
#
_symmetry.space_group_name_H-M   'P 1'
#
loop_
_entity.id
_entity.type
_entity.pdbx_description
1 polymer ?
#
loop_
_entity_poly.entity_id
_entity_poly.type
_entity_poly.pdbx_seq_one_letter_code
_entity_poly.pdbx_strand_id
1 'polypeptide(L)'
;MDDTQTSTLEDVSPRCSSFQQKRSEAEPSCVSMRSDWSMEHPIDFKSEDTKTDLSSVHQKRSEAEPSCVSLRSDASVNQPLDYKSKDTKTDLRHEVFSRFRSNLLKKFERLYEGTATQGNPTLLNEIYTELYITESESGEISNEHEVRQIETQSRTAATEDTAIKCSDIFRPLPGQDKAIRTVLTKGVAGIGKTVSVQKFILDWAEGKENQDVKLIFPLPFREINLMKDKTLSLSDLLHVFFPETKETEISSDEYKVLFIFDGLDECRLSLNFKSKVKLCNISESASVDVLLMNLIVGNLLPSALIWITSRPAAADLVPSEFVQRVTEVRGFNELQKGEYFRKRISDQSLADRIISHLKSSRSLYIMCHIPVFCWISATVLQKMLTPAESGEIPKTLTQMYTHFLILQINIKHEKDYEKKVTDEDMILKLGKVAFQQLVKGNLIFYEGDLRECGIDVTEASVYSGLCTQIFREELGLYQGKVFCFVHLSIQEHIAALYVHLSHTNNNRNVFEPITKLNALSKVKDRFQLNSSEHVSLSELHQRAVDEALQSKNGHLDLFLRFLLGLSVESHQILLQQIMTLKRSRSDSNEKTVEYIKKKIRTIDSPEKSINLYHCLNELGDHSLVEQIQKCLKSGKIKEATISSSQWSAVVCVLLTSEEDLDEFCLDKFVKAKNKHKNMEVLQKLLPVIKESRSVQLSNCGVTDEGCAALVLALRSIPSHLRELNLSGNEIGDSGVMLLSAGLEDPHCKLEKLWLSDCGVTDEGCAALTSALRSNPSHLRHLNLTGNKLGNSVNLLSDVLRNPHCKLEILWLNYCGVTDEGCASLASALRSNPSHLRQLDLIGNKVGDLGINRLVAGLEDPHCKLEKLWLRDCGITDEGCAALASALTSNPSHLGHLSLTGNKLGNSVNLLSDVLQNPHCKLEKLWLNDCDIKDEGCAALASALRSNPSHLRQLNLSLNKIGDSGVTLLSAVLKDPRCKLEILRLRDCGITDEGCAALASALRSNPSHLRRLDLSWNKKGDLGVKLLCAGLKNPHCKLEELQLRDCGVTDEGCASLASALRSNPSYLRHLDLSWNKIGDLGVKRLCAGLKGNHCKLEILWLRDCGITDEGCVALASALRSNSSLLRHLNLTGNKLGKSGVKLLKDNPHYKLETVYC
;
A
#
# COMPACT_ATOMS: atom_id res chain seq x y z
N MET A 1 -17.21 64.42 -3.53
CA MET A 1 -16.61 65.36 -2.57
C MET A 1 -16.13 64.61 -1.32
N ASP A 2 -15.12 63.73 -1.42
CA ASP A 2 -14.41 63.21 -2.61
C ASP A 2 -13.99 61.74 -2.42
N ASP A 3 -13.77 61.06 -3.54
CA ASP A 3 -13.31 59.67 -3.62
C ASP A 3 -11.82 59.58 -3.17
N THR A 4 -11.28 58.44 -2.72
CA THR A 4 -11.20 57.17 -3.45
C THR A 4 -10.69 56.03 -2.53
N GLN A 5 -11.08 54.78 -2.85
CA GLN A 5 -10.29 53.51 -2.87
C GLN A 5 -9.33 53.16 -1.69
N THR A 6 -9.17 51.90 -1.23
CA THR A 6 -9.67 50.59 -1.71
C THR A 6 -9.72 49.58 -0.55
N SER A 7 -10.40 48.43 -0.73
CA SER A 7 -10.56 47.37 0.27
C SER A 7 -9.80 46.08 -0.04
N THR A 8 -9.23 45.44 0.98
CA THR A 8 -9.19 43.96 1.18
C THR A 8 -8.83 43.70 2.64
N LEU A 9 -9.83 43.54 3.52
CA LEU A 9 -10.37 42.24 3.96
C LEU A 9 -9.48 41.52 4.98
N GLU A 10 -9.71 41.85 6.26
CA GLU A 10 -9.20 41.11 7.42
C GLU A 10 -10.06 39.87 7.73
N ASP A 11 -9.46 38.88 8.38
CA ASP A 11 -10.13 37.71 8.93
C ASP A 11 -10.45 37.93 10.43
N VAL A 12 -11.62 37.48 10.91
CA VAL A 12 -12.16 37.88 12.22
C VAL A 12 -12.36 36.68 13.15
N SER A 13 -11.35 36.43 13.99
CA SER A 13 -11.50 35.66 15.24
C SER A 13 -12.35 36.43 16.28
N PRO A 14 -12.92 35.79 17.32
CA PRO A 14 -12.18 35.74 18.60
C PRO A 14 -12.53 34.61 19.63
N ARG A 15 -11.50 34.20 20.40
CA ARG A 15 -11.53 33.88 21.86
C ARG A 15 -12.31 32.62 22.36
N CYS A 16 -12.00 32.00 23.51
CA CYS A 16 -10.98 32.28 24.56
C CYS A 16 -10.56 31.07 25.44
N SER A 17 -9.32 31.14 25.98
CA SER A 17 -8.84 30.72 27.35
C SER A 17 -8.95 29.25 27.83
N SER A 18 -8.02 28.69 28.61
CA SER A 18 -6.64 29.01 29.11
C SER A 18 -6.04 27.71 29.73
N PHE A 19 -4.79 27.53 30.22
CA PHE A 19 -3.75 28.32 30.91
C PHE A 19 -2.33 27.81 30.51
N GLN A 20 -1.26 28.62 30.44
CA GLN A 20 -0.25 29.01 31.48
C GLN A 20 0.51 27.85 32.19
N GLN A 21 1.83 27.90 32.44
CA GLN A 21 2.76 29.06 32.47
C GLN A 21 4.28 28.72 32.28
N LYS A 22 5.01 29.49 31.44
CA LYS A 22 6.49 29.78 31.46
C LYS A 22 7.51 28.61 31.19
N ARG A 23 8.72 28.85 30.63
CA ARG A 23 9.38 30.10 30.16
C ARG A 23 10.37 29.89 28.99
N SER A 24 10.10 30.56 27.86
CA SER A 24 11.02 31.26 26.92
C SER A 24 12.39 30.67 26.52
N GLU A 25 12.53 30.40 25.22
CA GLU A 25 13.77 30.44 24.44
C GLU A 25 14.17 31.89 24.07
N ALA A 26 15.41 32.12 23.59
CA ALA A 26 15.74 32.83 22.33
C ALA A 26 17.24 33.20 22.20
N GLU A 27 17.83 32.88 21.05
CA GLU A 27 19.04 33.53 20.46
C GLU A 27 18.59 34.80 19.65
N PRO A 28 19.40 35.53 18.84
CA PRO A 28 20.80 35.31 18.42
C PRO A 28 21.67 36.59 18.23
N SER A 29 22.75 36.42 17.45
CA SER A 29 23.56 37.42 16.71
C SER A 29 24.84 37.96 17.37
N CYS A 30 25.74 38.47 16.52
CA CYS A 30 27.19 38.53 16.78
C CYS A 30 27.75 39.97 16.80
N VAL A 31 29.06 40.05 17.11
CA VAL A 31 30.04 41.12 16.79
C VAL A 31 30.48 42.05 17.96
N SER A 32 31.79 41.93 18.31
CA SER A 32 32.74 43.01 18.71
C SER A 32 33.38 43.01 20.12
N MET A 33 34.72 43.18 20.08
CA MET A 33 35.62 43.93 20.98
C MET A 33 36.33 43.31 22.21
N ARG A 34 37.57 43.82 22.38
CA ARG A 34 38.73 43.40 23.20
C ARG A 34 38.72 43.97 24.63
N SER A 35 39.52 43.39 25.54
CA SER A 35 40.51 44.17 26.32
C SER A 35 41.54 43.32 27.10
N ASP A 36 42.72 43.21 26.52
CA ASP A 36 44.09 43.20 27.08
C ASP A 36 44.31 44.31 28.18
N TRP A 37 45.31 44.36 29.09
CA TRP A 37 46.66 43.73 29.20
C TRP A 37 47.37 43.93 30.58
N SER A 38 48.43 43.16 30.90
CA SER A 38 49.68 43.48 31.69
C SER A 38 50.50 42.19 31.95
N MET A 39 51.78 41.96 31.56
CA MET A 39 53.10 42.66 31.71
C MET A 39 53.83 42.31 33.03
N GLU A 40 55.16 42.03 33.13
CA GLU A 40 56.36 42.43 32.34
C GLU A 40 57.42 41.30 32.05
N HIS A 41 58.61 41.68 31.53
CA HIS A 41 59.78 40.91 31.01
C HIS A 41 61.12 41.46 31.63
N PRO A 42 62.38 41.22 31.14
CA PRO A 42 62.98 40.31 30.13
C PRO A 42 63.97 39.28 30.81
N ILE A 43 65.09 38.72 30.31
CA ILE A 43 66.00 38.75 29.12
C ILE A 43 66.52 37.28 28.87
N ASP A 44 67.55 36.84 28.12
CA ASP A 44 68.72 37.39 27.35
C ASP A 44 69.08 36.44 26.15
N PHE A 45 70.22 36.62 25.45
CA PHE A 45 70.69 35.86 24.27
C PHE A 45 72.15 35.34 24.35
N LYS A 46 72.49 34.25 23.61
CA LYS A 46 73.76 34.11 22.85
C LYS A 46 73.88 32.90 21.90
N SER A 47 74.80 33.04 20.92
CA SER A 47 75.32 32.06 19.93
C SER A 47 76.61 31.36 20.48
N GLU A 48 77.42 30.53 19.79
CA GLU A 48 77.63 30.27 18.34
C GLU A 48 78.39 28.92 18.06
N ASP A 49 78.88 28.74 16.82
CA ASP A 49 79.78 27.68 16.27
C ASP A 49 79.21 26.25 16.06
N THR A 50 79.28 25.55 14.89
CA THR A 50 80.11 25.54 13.64
C THR A 50 81.46 24.78 13.75
N LYS A 51 82.02 24.03 12.76
CA LYS A 51 81.67 23.45 11.42
C LYS A 51 82.10 21.93 11.42
N THR A 52 82.19 21.03 10.42
CA THR A 52 81.98 20.84 8.93
C THR A 52 81.79 19.29 8.69
N ASP A 53 81.87 18.54 7.56
CA ASP A 53 82.16 18.72 6.10
C ASP A 53 81.66 17.51 5.21
N LEU A 54 81.93 17.55 3.88
CA LEU A 54 82.14 16.46 2.88
C LEU A 54 81.26 15.16 2.90
N SER A 55 80.35 14.93 1.94
CA SER A 55 80.51 14.27 0.59
C SER A 55 80.69 12.71 0.60
N SER A 56 80.17 11.87 -0.32
CA SER A 56 79.80 12.08 -1.75
C SER A 56 78.94 10.93 -2.39
N VAL A 57 78.12 11.26 -3.42
CA VAL A 57 77.96 10.64 -4.77
C VAL A 57 77.53 9.15 -5.02
N HIS A 58 76.57 8.97 -5.99
CA HIS A 58 76.17 7.76 -6.77
C HIS A 58 75.43 6.56 -6.09
N GLN A 59 74.67 5.67 -6.77
CA GLN A 59 73.72 5.80 -7.93
C GLN A 59 72.78 4.54 -8.05
N LYS A 60 71.54 4.74 -8.55
CA LYS A 60 70.41 3.79 -8.83
C LYS A 60 70.66 2.27 -9.03
N ARG A 61 69.84 1.43 -8.36
CA ARG A 61 69.10 0.18 -8.79
C ARG A 61 68.76 -0.67 -7.54
N SER A 62 67.76 -1.58 -7.48
CA SER A 62 66.53 -1.85 -8.25
C SER A 62 65.64 -2.84 -7.44
N GLU A 63 64.31 -2.79 -7.66
CA GLU A 63 63.25 -3.79 -7.38
C GLU A 63 63.50 -4.98 -6.41
N ALA A 64 62.64 -5.08 -5.38
CA ALA A 64 62.17 -6.36 -4.80
C ALA A 64 60.80 -6.15 -4.11
N GLU A 65 59.81 -7.01 -4.39
CA GLU A 65 58.52 -7.04 -3.70
C GLU A 65 58.61 -7.86 -2.39
N PRO A 66 57.89 -7.48 -1.32
CA PRO A 66 57.63 -8.36 -0.18
C PRO A 66 56.20 -8.94 -0.21
N SER A 67 56.09 -10.27 -0.24
CA SER A 67 54.83 -11.00 -0.08
C SER A 67 54.27 -10.88 1.35
N CYS A 68 53.03 -10.42 1.51
CA CYS A 68 52.40 -10.25 2.83
C CYS A 68 51.58 -11.49 3.26
N VAL A 69 52.23 -12.41 3.99
CA VAL A 69 51.54 -13.41 4.84
C VAL A 69 51.92 -13.14 6.30
N SER A 70 51.04 -12.41 7.01
CA SER A 70 51.31 -11.91 8.37
C SER A 70 50.92 -12.91 9.45
N LEU A 71 51.84 -13.83 9.76
CA LEU A 71 51.82 -14.54 11.05
C LEU A 71 52.02 -13.55 12.21
N ARG A 72 51.13 -13.58 13.20
CA ARG A 72 51.40 -13.11 14.56
C ARG A 72 51.10 -14.24 15.53
N SER A 73 52.04 -14.47 16.45
CA SER A 73 51.97 -15.49 17.49
C SER A 73 52.07 -14.79 18.85
N ASP A 74 50.96 -14.74 19.56
CA ASP A 74 50.94 -14.20 20.92
C ASP A 74 51.26 -15.32 21.90
N ALA A 75 52.46 -15.28 22.48
CA ALA A 75 52.87 -16.21 23.53
C ALA A 75 52.33 -15.74 24.88
N SER A 76 51.62 -16.62 25.60
CA SER A 76 51.34 -16.45 27.03
C SER A 76 51.84 -17.68 27.79
N VAL A 77 52.52 -17.43 28.91
CA VAL A 77 53.18 -18.46 29.71
C VAL A 77 52.25 -18.91 30.84
N ASN A 78 52.02 -20.22 30.93
CA ASN A 78 51.49 -20.86 32.13
C ASN A 78 52.37 -22.07 32.49
N GLN A 79 52.58 -22.29 33.79
CA GLN A 79 53.42 -23.38 34.30
C GLN A 79 52.68 -24.72 34.31
N PRO A 80 53.39 -25.86 34.22
CA PRO A 80 52.77 -27.17 34.14
C PRO A 80 52.22 -27.65 35.49
N LEU A 81 51.03 -28.25 35.47
CA LEU A 81 50.54 -29.15 36.51
C LEU A 81 50.60 -30.58 35.95
N ASP A 82 51.28 -31.48 36.68
CA ASP A 82 51.42 -32.88 36.33
C ASP A 82 50.11 -33.64 36.60
N TYR A 83 49.52 -34.24 35.56
CA TYR A 83 48.55 -35.33 35.72
C TYR A 83 48.71 -36.45 34.68
N LYS A 84 49.24 -37.57 35.18
CA LYS A 84 49.27 -38.95 34.67
C LYS A 84 48.34 -39.29 33.48
N SER A 85 48.96 -39.93 32.50
CA SER A 85 48.37 -40.49 31.28
C SER A 85 47.08 -41.32 31.46
N LYS A 86 46.04 -40.95 30.70
CA LYS A 86 45.10 -41.86 30.04
C LYS A 86 44.65 -41.26 28.71
N ASP A 87 44.50 -42.10 27.69
CA ASP A 87 43.79 -41.85 26.42
C ASP A 87 44.22 -40.62 25.59
N THR A 88 45.51 -40.54 25.27
CA THR A 88 46.07 -39.55 24.32
C THR A 88 45.40 -39.54 22.94
N LYS A 89 44.77 -40.65 22.51
CA LYS A 89 43.99 -40.74 21.26
C LYS A 89 42.60 -40.07 21.31
N THR A 90 42.08 -39.74 22.49
CA THR A 90 40.88 -38.90 22.64
C THR A 90 41.24 -37.42 22.82
N ASP A 91 42.33 -37.11 23.52
CA ASP A 91 42.80 -35.72 23.64
C ASP A 91 43.18 -35.13 22.28
N LEU A 92 43.97 -35.85 21.45
CA LEU A 92 44.29 -35.37 20.09
C LEU A 92 43.02 -35.17 19.24
N ARG A 93 42.04 -36.09 19.30
CA ARG A 93 40.77 -35.93 18.55
C ARG A 93 39.97 -34.72 19.06
N HIS A 94 39.94 -34.47 20.36
CA HIS A 94 39.30 -33.28 20.92
C HIS A 94 40.03 -31.98 20.52
N GLU A 95 41.36 -31.97 20.51
CA GLU A 95 42.14 -30.80 20.08
C GLU A 95 41.93 -30.52 18.59
N VAL A 96 42.01 -31.53 17.71
CA VAL A 96 41.76 -31.38 16.26
C VAL A 96 40.34 -30.87 15.99
N PHE A 97 39.32 -31.43 16.65
CA PHE A 97 37.94 -30.96 16.49
C PHE A 97 37.74 -29.52 17.02
N SER A 98 38.43 -29.13 18.10
CA SER A 98 38.43 -27.76 18.62
C SER A 98 39.12 -26.78 17.64
N ARG A 99 40.27 -27.18 17.09
CA ARG A 99 41.05 -26.42 16.09
C ARG A 99 40.24 -26.20 14.82
N PHE A 100 39.63 -27.26 14.29
CA PHE A 100 38.71 -27.24 13.15
C PHE A 100 37.53 -26.28 13.38
N ARG A 101 36.84 -26.39 14.51
CA ARG A 101 35.71 -25.52 14.87
C ARG A 101 36.12 -24.06 15.07
N SER A 102 37.29 -23.80 15.65
CA SER A 102 37.86 -22.44 15.78
C SER A 102 38.19 -21.82 14.43
N ASN A 103 38.67 -22.60 13.47
CA ASN A 103 38.98 -22.11 12.13
C ASN A 103 37.71 -21.85 11.30
N LEU A 104 36.66 -22.67 11.45
CA LEU A 104 35.33 -22.38 10.89
C LEU A 104 34.71 -21.12 11.52
N LEU A 105 34.81 -20.95 12.85
CA LEU A 105 34.35 -19.74 13.54
C LEU A 105 35.00 -18.48 12.94
N LYS A 106 36.34 -18.46 12.82
CA LYS A 106 37.10 -17.35 12.22
C LYS A 106 36.77 -17.12 10.73
N LYS A 107 36.39 -18.17 9.98
CA LYS A 107 35.99 -18.06 8.56
C LYS A 107 34.60 -17.42 8.37
N PHE A 108 33.70 -17.52 9.35
CA PHE A 108 32.28 -17.14 9.19
C PHE A 108 31.74 -16.12 10.21
N GLU A 109 32.51 -15.70 11.21
CA GLU A 109 32.18 -14.57 12.12
C GLU A 109 31.83 -13.27 11.38
N ARG A 110 32.46 -13.04 10.21
CA ARG A 110 32.54 -11.75 9.53
C ARG A 110 31.97 -11.81 8.11
N LEU A 111 31.12 -10.86 7.76
CA LEU A 111 30.74 -10.62 6.37
C LEU A 111 31.66 -9.58 5.73
N TYR A 112 32.22 -9.92 4.57
CA TYR A 112 33.10 -9.06 3.78
C TYR A 112 32.32 -8.42 2.63
N GLU A 113 31.83 -7.20 2.86
CA GLU A 113 31.17 -6.35 1.86
C GLU A 113 32.19 -5.67 0.91
N GLY A 114 33.07 -6.48 0.31
CA GLY A 114 34.20 -6.04 -0.52
C GLY A 114 35.39 -6.99 -0.37
N THR A 115 36.61 -6.47 -0.54
CA THR A 115 37.86 -7.18 -0.20
C THR A 115 38.25 -6.96 1.26
N ALA A 116 39.01 -7.91 1.83
CA ALA A 116 39.48 -7.88 3.22
C ALA A 116 40.42 -6.71 3.59
N THR A 117 40.90 -5.93 2.61
CA THR A 117 41.65 -4.69 2.84
C THR A 117 40.75 -3.46 3.03
N GLN A 118 39.50 -3.53 2.55
CA GLN A 118 38.56 -2.43 2.33
C GLN A 118 38.11 -1.60 3.56
N GLY A 119 37.86 -2.25 4.69
CA GLY A 119 37.20 -1.60 5.83
C GLY A 119 36.89 -2.55 6.99
N ASN A 120 36.26 -2.02 8.04
CA ASN A 120 35.90 -2.78 9.24
C ASN A 120 34.94 -3.93 8.88
N PRO A 121 35.32 -5.20 9.10
CA PRO A 121 34.45 -6.32 8.79
C PRO A 121 33.26 -6.35 9.76
N THR A 122 32.05 -6.25 9.24
CA THR A 122 30.82 -6.30 10.04
C THR A 122 30.61 -7.71 10.59
N LEU A 123 30.24 -7.83 11.86
CA LEU A 123 29.94 -9.12 12.44
C LEU A 123 28.62 -9.63 11.85
N LEU A 124 28.59 -10.88 11.39
CA LEU A 124 27.39 -11.46 10.78
C LEU A 124 26.17 -11.35 11.73
N ASN A 125 26.39 -11.55 13.03
CA ASN A 125 25.36 -11.46 14.06
C ASN A 125 24.74 -10.04 14.24
N GLU A 126 25.39 -8.96 13.81
CA GLU A 126 24.87 -7.58 13.95
C GLU A 126 23.87 -7.22 12.83
N ILE A 127 24.19 -7.61 11.59
CA ILE A 127 23.38 -7.31 10.40
C ILE A 127 22.44 -8.44 9.97
N TYR A 128 22.61 -9.66 10.50
CA TYR A 128 21.73 -10.78 10.16
C TYR A 128 20.28 -10.47 10.58
N THR A 129 19.38 -10.65 9.61
CA THR A 129 17.92 -10.56 9.75
C THR A 129 17.38 -11.93 9.36
N GLU A 130 16.59 -12.57 10.22
CA GLU A 130 16.15 -13.95 10.02
C GLU A 130 15.35 -14.07 8.71
N LEU A 131 15.74 -14.99 7.84
CA LEU A 131 15.13 -15.15 6.51
C LEU A 131 13.92 -16.07 6.59
N TYR A 132 12.85 -15.73 5.86
CA TYR A 132 11.67 -16.59 5.80
C TYR A 132 11.95 -17.81 4.90
N ILE A 133 11.85 -19.02 5.48
CA ILE A 133 12.11 -20.30 4.81
C ILE A 133 10.88 -21.20 4.99
N THR A 134 10.45 -21.86 3.92
CA THR A 134 9.27 -22.75 3.88
C THR A 134 9.62 -24.15 3.37
N GLU A 135 8.89 -25.19 3.80
CA GLU A 135 8.91 -26.50 3.14
C GLU A 135 8.04 -26.45 1.86
N SER A 136 8.52 -27.05 0.77
CA SER A 136 7.79 -27.09 -0.51
C SER A 136 7.08 -28.43 -0.69
N GLU A 137 5.75 -28.47 -0.50
CA GLU A 137 4.97 -29.70 -0.69
C GLU A 137 4.87 -30.14 -2.16
N SER A 138 4.79 -29.19 -3.09
CA SER A 138 4.74 -29.48 -4.51
C SER A 138 6.12 -29.87 -5.05
N GLY A 139 6.22 -31.07 -5.63
CA GLY A 139 7.40 -31.51 -6.37
C GLY A 139 7.61 -30.79 -7.71
N GLU A 140 6.78 -29.80 -8.04
CA GLU A 140 6.91 -28.98 -9.25
C GLU A 140 7.92 -27.86 -9.04
N ILE A 141 8.89 -27.77 -9.95
CA ILE A 141 10.05 -26.90 -9.79
C ILE A 141 9.86 -25.67 -10.67
N SER A 142 9.50 -24.54 -10.06
CA SER A 142 9.41 -23.26 -10.77
C SER A 142 10.79 -22.84 -11.26
N ASN A 143 11.05 -23.14 -12.54
CA ASN A 143 12.27 -22.79 -13.27
C ASN A 143 12.18 -21.36 -13.85
N GLU A 144 11.56 -20.43 -13.12
CA GLU A 144 11.34 -19.03 -13.52
C GLU A 144 12.49 -18.10 -13.10
N HIS A 145 12.44 -16.84 -13.57
CA HIS A 145 13.44 -15.85 -13.21
C HIS A 145 13.23 -15.29 -11.81
N GLU A 146 14.32 -14.75 -11.26
CA GLU A 146 14.38 -14.11 -9.95
C GLU A 146 13.32 -13.01 -9.82
N VAL A 147 13.22 -12.16 -10.85
CA VAL A 147 12.21 -11.10 -10.98
C VAL A 147 10.78 -11.67 -10.98
N ARG A 148 10.51 -12.70 -11.80
CA ARG A 148 9.18 -13.31 -11.95
C ARG A 148 8.70 -13.99 -10.66
N GLN A 149 9.62 -14.64 -9.94
CA GLN A 149 9.30 -15.28 -8.66
C GLN A 149 8.92 -14.25 -7.60
N ILE A 150 9.66 -13.15 -7.46
CA ILE A 150 9.34 -12.06 -6.53
C ILE A 150 8.01 -11.38 -6.88
N GLU A 151 7.80 -11.07 -8.17
CA GLU A 151 6.57 -10.46 -8.67
C GLU A 151 5.34 -11.36 -8.46
N THR A 152 5.52 -12.69 -8.50
CA THR A 152 4.46 -13.68 -8.24
C THR A 152 4.21 -13.88 -6.74
N GLN A 153 5.28 -14.01 -5.94
CA GLN A 153 5.22 -14.16 -4.48
C GLN A 153 4.59 -12.94 -3.79
N SER A 154 4.78 -11.74 -4.35
CA SER A 154 4.09 -10.51 -3.89
C SER A 154 2.57 -10.45 -4.20
N ARG A 155 2.03 -11.41 -4.97
CA ARG A 155 0.62 -11.44 -5.42
C ARG A 155 -0.14 -12.65 -4.89
N THR A 156 0.50 -13.80 -4.84
CA THR A 156 -0.07 -15.00 -4.21
C THR A 156 -0.47 -14.69 -2.77
N ALA A 157 -1.53 -15.32 -2.27
CA ALA A 157 -1.64 -15.46 -0.83
C ALA A 157 -0.42 -16.22 -0.32
N ALA A 158 0.02 -15.96 0.91
CA ALA A 158 0.76 -16.98 1.63
C ALA A 158 -0.17 -18.20 1.68
N THR A 159 0.17 -19.25 0.94
CA THR A 159 -0.33 -20.60 1.15
C THR A 159 0.04 -21.04 2.57
N GLU A 160 -0.58 -22.09 3.08
CA GLU A 160 -0.32 -22.61 4.44
C GLU A 160 1.03 -23.38 4.51
N ASP A 161 2.02 -22.89 3.77
CA ASP A 161 3.42 -23.29 3.78
C ASP A 161 3.95 -23.31 5.22
N THR A 162 4.38 -24.48 5.69
CA THR A 162 4.97 -24.57 7.03
C THR A 162 6.32 -23.86 7.03
N ALA A 163 6.40 -22.76 7.79
CA ALA A 163 7.62 -22.02 8.03
C ALA A 163 8.61 -22.84 8.86
N ILE A 164 9.84 -22.97 8.39
CA ILE A 164 10.91 -23.76 9.04
C ILE A 164 12.07 -22.83 9.40
N LYS A 165 12.58 -22.95 10.63
CA LYS A 165 13.81 -22.25 11.03
C LYS A 165 15.04 -22.93 10.45
N CYS A 166 16.08 -22.15 10.16
CA CYS A 166 17.34 -22.66 9.62
C CYS A 166 17.98 -23.76 10.50
N SER A 167 17.91 -23.62 11.83
CA SER A 167 18.39 -24.63 12.80
C SER A 167 17.54 -25.92 12.81
N ASP A 168 16.27 -25.85 12.44
CA ASP A 168 15.32 -26.96 12.43
C ASP A 168 15.29 -27.72 11.09
N ILE A 169 16.13 -27.35 10.10
CA ILE A 169 16.00 -27.80 8.72
C ILE A 169 16.09 -29.33 8.53
N PHE A 170 16.81 -30.03 9.41
CA PHE A 170 16.90 -31.51 9.46
C PHE A 170 15.95 -32.18 10.47
N ARG A 171 15.16 -31.41 11.25
CA ARG A 171 14.18 -31.97 12.19
C ARG A 171 12.86 -32.27 11.45
N PRO A 172 12.23 -33.45 11.65
CA PRO A 172 10.92 -33.73 11.08
C PRO A 172 9.85 -32.78 11.65
N LEU A 173 8.80 -32.48 10.86
CA LEU A 173 7.64 -31.75 11.37
C LEU A 173 6.75 -32.65 12.25
N PRO A 174 5.91 -32.09 13.13
CA PRO A 174 4.96 -32.85 13.93
C PRO A 174 4.06 -33.74 13.06
N GLY A 175 4.19 -35.07 13.19
CA GLY A 175 3.48 -36.06 12.39
C GLY A 175 4.27 -36.69 11.22
N GLN A 176 5.53 -36.30 10.99
CA GLN A 176 6.41 -36.92 9.99
C GLN A 176 7.46 -37.84 10.64
N ASP A 177 7.24 -39.16 10.72
CA ASP A 177 8.24 -40.10 11.27
C ASP A 177 9.44 -40.42 10.33
N LYS A 178 9.60 -39.67 9.23
CA LYS A 178 10.58 -39.98 8.17
C LYS A 178 11.92 -39.28 8.42
N ALA A 179 13.00 -40.05 8.53
CA ALA A 179 14.35 -39.52 8.68
C ALA A 179 14.80 -38.72 7.43
N ILE A 180 15.36 -37.53 7.66
CA ILE A 180 15.82 -36.60 6.61
C ILE A 180 17.34 -36.67 6.52
N ARG A 181 17.88 -37.17 5.40
CA ARG A 181 19.33 -37.23 5.12
C ARG A 181 19.80 -36.08 4.24
N THR A 182 19.10 -35.85 3.13
CA THR A 182 19.43 -34.86 2.11
C THR A 182 18.37 -33.76 2.07
N VAL A 183 18.79 -32.52 2.30
CA VAL A 183 17.99 -31.29 2.13
C VAL A 183 18.47 -30.52 0.91
N LEU A 184 17.55 -30.13 0.02
CA LEU A 184 17.82 -29.20 -1.08
C LEU A 184 17.12 -27.86 -0.84
N THR A 185 17.90 -26.82 -0.58
CA THR A 185 17.41 -25.46 -0.34
C THR A 185 17.50 -24.61 -1.60
N LYS A 186 16.33 -24.21 -2.11
CA LYS A 186 16.14 -23.42 -3.31
C LYS A 186 15.93 -21.94 -2.97
N GLY A 187 16.07 -21.08 -3.98
CA GLY A 187 15.75 -19.65 -3.90
C GLY A 187 16.56 -18.84 -4.91
N VAL A 188 16.15 -17.62 -5.19
CA VAL A 188 16.78 -16.73 -6.18
C VAL A 188 18.23 -16.34 -5.79
N ALA A 189 19.03 -15.75 -6.68
CA ALA A 189 20.33 -15.20 -6.28
C ALA A 189 20.14 -14.06 -5.25
N GLY A 190 21.15 -13.86 -4.41
CA GLY A 190 21.15 -12.78 -3.42
C GLY A 190 20.18 -12.96 -2.25
N ILE A 191 19.26 -13.94 -2.31
CA ILE A 191 18.19 -14.17 -1.31
C ILE A 191 18.70 -14.60 0.07
N GLY A 192 20.01 -14.83 0.21
CA GLY A 192 20.66 -15.18 1.46
C GLY A 192 20.87 -16.67 1.70
N LYS A 193 20.82 -17.54 0.67
CA LYS A 193 21.15 -18.98 0.78
C LYS A 193 22.50 -19.22 1.48
N THR A 194 23.58 -18.71 0.88
CA THR A 194 24.94 -18.76 1.43
C THR A 194 25.04 -18.09 2.81
N VAL A 195 24.34 -16.98 3.03
CA VAL A 195 24.34 -16.28 4.33
C VAL A 195 23.64 -17.12 5.42
N SER A 196 22.62 -17.90 5.07
CA SER A 196 21.94 -18.84 5.96
C SER A 196 22.85 -20.02 6.32
N VAL A 197 23.61 -20.55 5.35
CA VAL A 197 24.67 -21.54 5.57
C VAL A 197 25.76 -20.99 6.50
N GLN A 198 26.26 -19.79 6.24
CA GLN A 198 27.27 -19.12 7.08
C GLN A 198 26.76 -18.90 8.51
N LYS A 199 25.50 -18.47 8.67
CA LYS A 199 24.87 -18.27 9.98
C LYS A 199 24.68 -19.59 10.74
N PHE A 200 24.25 -20.65 10.07
CA PHE A 200 24.12 -22.00 10.64
C PHE A 200 25.47 -22.53 11.14
N ILE A 201 26.54 -22.39 10.35
CA ILE A 201 27.89 -22.78 10.75
C ILE A 201 28.39 -21.90 11.92
N LEU A 202 28.08 -20.60 11.92
CA LEU A 202 28.44 -19.67 12.99
C LEU A 202 27.75 -20.05 14.33
N ASP A 203 26.42 -20.24 14.35
CA ASP A 203 25.71 -20.62 15.58
C ASP A 203 26.13 -22.01 16.08
N TRP A 204 26.45 -22.95 15.17
CA TRP A 204 27.04 -24.24 15.53
C TRP A 204 28.44 -24.08 16.13
N ALA A 205 29.29 -23.22 15.56
CA ALA A 205 30.66 -23.00 16.04
C ALA A 205 30.69 -22.26 17.39
N GLU A 206 29.84 -21.25 17.57
CA GLU A 206 29.61 -20.54 18.83
C GLU A 206 28.97 -21.42 19.91
N GLY A 207 28.29 -22.50 19.52
CA GLY A 207 27.71 -23.48 20.45
C GLY A 207 26.25 -23.24 20.84
N LYS A 208 25.53 -22.41 20.07
CA LYS A 208 24.13 -22.05 20.33
C LYS A 208 23.16 -23.14 19.88
N GLU A 209 23.36 -23.70 18.69
CA GLU A 209 22.41 -24.59 18.02
C GLU A 209 23.08 -25.81 17.39
N ASN A 210 22.29 -26.82 17.00
CA ASN A 210 22.71 -28.00 16.22
C ASN A 210 23.93 -28.78 16.75
N GLN A 211 24.16 -28.77 18.07
CA GLN A 211 25.31 -29.42 18.71
C GLN A 211 25.27 -30.97 18.67
N ASP A 212 24.20 -31.56 18.11
CA ASP A 212 24.13 -33.00 17.82
C ASP A 212 24.94 -33.39 16.57
N VAL A 213 25.36 -32.42 15.74
CA VAL A 213 26.30 -32.60 14.63
C VAL A 213 27.73 -32.34 15.11
N LYS A 214 28.63 -33.32 14.93
CA LYS A 214 30.01 -33.25 15.46
C LYS A 214 30.99 -32.58 14.51
N LEU A 215 30.80 -32.72 13.20
CA LEU A 215 31.60 -32.09 12.14
C LEU A 215 30.69 -31.54 11.03
N ILE A 216 30.99 -30.33 10.56
CA ILE A 216 30.34 -29.71 9.40
C ILE A 216 31.41 -29.38 8.36
N PHE A 217 31.27 -29.92 7.15
CA PHE A 217 32.17 -29.72 6.02
C PHE A 217 31.50 -28.85 4.92
N PRO A 218 31.69 -27.52 4.94
CA PRO A 218 31.24 -26.64 3.86
C PRO A 218 32.15 -26.78 2.63
N LEU A 219 31.59 -27.19 1.50
CA LEU A 219 32.30 -27.49 0.25
C LEU A 219 31.65 -26.71 -0.92
N PRO A 220 32.07 -25.47 -1.20
CA PRO A 220 31.47 -24.63 -2.25
C PRO A 220 31.80 -25.16 -3.66
N PHE A 221 30.81 -25.26 -4.54
CA PHE A 221 31.02 -25.81 -5.89
C PHE A 221 32.05 -25.04 -6.72
N ARG A 222 32.17 -23.71 -6.55
CA ARG A 222 33.22 -22.89 -7.17
C ARG A 222 34.65 -23.37 -6.88
N GLU A 223 34.92 -23.82 -5.66
CA GLU A 223 36.24 -24.35 -5.26
C GLU A 223 36.43 -25.78 -5.77
N ILE A 224 35.39 -26.61 -5.68
CA ILE A 224 35.37 -27.99 -6.18
C ILE A 224 35.67 -28.05 -7.69
N ASN A 225 35.12 -27.13 -8.48
CA ASN A 225 35.30 -27.06 -9.94
C ASN A 225 36.78 -26.98 -10.37
N LEU A 226 37.67 -26.40 -9.54
CA LEU A 226 39.13 -26.35 -9.79
C LEU A 226 39.81 -27.72 -9.71
N MET A 227 39.10 -28.74 -9.22
CA MET A 227 39.60 -30.11 -9.02
C MET A 227 38.98 -31.10 -10.01
N LYS A 228 38.12 -30.64 -10.94
CA LYS A 228 37.33 -31.50 -11.86
C LYS A 228 38.17 -32.52 -12.65
N ASP A 229 39.39 -32.15 -13.04
CA ASP A 229 40.29 -32.96 -13.86
C ASP A 229 41.24 -33.84 -13.03
N LYS A 230 41.08 -33.84 -11.69
CA LYS A 230 41.91 -34.63 -10.76
C LYS A 230 41.21 -35.93 -10.37
N THR A 231 42.02 -36.95 -10.09
CA THR A 231 41.59 -38.15 -9.37
C THR A 231 42.09 -38.08 -7.93
N LEU A 232 41.18 -38.28 -6.97
CA LEU A 232 41.37 -38.09 -5.54
C LEU A 232 40.49 -39.11 -4.78
N SER A 233 40.83 -39.47 -3.54
CA SER A 233 39.86 -40.10 -2.65
C SER A 233 38.99 -39.05 -1.93
N LEU A 234 37.91 -39.48 -1.25
CA LEU A 234 37.12 -38.57 -0.42
C LEU A 234 37.94 -38.03 0.77
N SER A 235 38.87 -38.82 1.30
CA SER A 235 39.81 -38.36 2.34
C SER A 235 40.72 -37.25 1.79
N ASP A 236 41.32 -37.46 0.62
CA ASP A 236 42.20 -36.45 -0.02
C ASP A 236 41.47 -35.13 -0.28
N LEU A 237 40.21 -35.20 -0.74
CA LEU A 237 39.37 -34.03 -0.97
C LEU A 237 39.18 -33.24 0.32
N LEU A 238 38.82 -33.89 1.43
CA LEU A 238 38.63 -33.22 2.73
C LEU A 238 39.95 -32.71 3.31
N HIS A 239 41.06 -33.42 3.12
CA HIS A 239 42.40 -32.99 3.52
C HIS A 239 42.96 -31.80 2.71
N VAL A 240 42.34 -31.46 1.57
CA VAL A 240 42.66 -30.26 0.77
C VAL A 240 41.85 -29.04 1.23
N PHE A 241 40.56 -29.21 1.54
CA PHE A 241 39.72 -28.13 2.08
C PHE A 241 39.98 -27.84 3.57
N PHE A 242 40.34 -28.86 4.35
CA PHE A 242 40.51 -28.80 5.80
C PHE A 242 41.79 -29.55 6.22
N PRO A 243 42.98 -28.94 6.06
CA PRO A 243 44.26 -29.61 6.30
C PRO A 243 44.44 -30.19 7.70
N GLU A 244 43.73 -29.66 8.70
CA GLU A 244 43.72 -30.12 10.09
C GLU A 244 43.15 -31.55 10.25
N THR A 245 42.29 -31.98 9.31
CA THR A 245 41.68 -33.32 9.32
C THR A 245 42.69 -34.44 9.06
N LYS A 246 43.90 -34.15 8.57
CA LYS A 246 44.96 -35.13 8.28
C LYS A 246 45.43 -35.90 9.52
N GLU A 247 45.15 -35.38 10.72
CA GLU A 247 45.51 -35.99 12.00
C GLU A 247 44.44 -37.00 12.50
N THR A 248 43.33 -37.19 11.76
CA THR A 248 42.17 -37.99 12.19
C THR A 248 41.45 -38.73 11.04
N GLU A 249 41.17 -40.03 11.22
CA GLU A 249 40.23 -40.75 10.35
C GLU A 249 38.79 -40.29 10.61
N ILE A 250 38.02 -40.06 9.53
CA ILE A 250 36.63 -39.59 9.61
C ILE A 250 35.69 -40.79 9.43
N SER A 251 34.83 -41.05 10.43
CA SER A 251 33.77 -42.05 10.36
C SER A 251 32.40 -41.41 10.60
N SER A 252 31.41 -41.73 9.78
CA SER A 252 30.02 -41.31 9.97
C SER A 252 29.26 -42.11 11.03
N ASP A 253 29.88 -43.17 11.55
CA ASP A 253 29.19 -44.19 12.35
C ASP A 253 29.54 -44.07 13.85
N GLU A 254 30.57 -43.29 14.20
CA GLU A 254 30.82 -42.84 15.58
C GLU A 254 30.01 -41.57 15.94
N TYR A 255 29.68 -40.71 14.96
CA TYR A 255 29.03 -39.42 15.19
C TYR A 255 28.40 -38.83 13.91
N LYS A 256 27.40 -37.96 14.06
CA LYS A 256 26.79 -37.24 12.93
C LYS A 256 27.79 -36.30 12.26
N VAL A 257 27.93 -36.44 10.94
CA VAL A 257 28.66 -35.55 10.04
C VAL A 257 27.69 -34.88 9.08
N LEU A 258 27.88 -33.59 8.80
CA LEU A 258 27.11 -32.84 7.81
C LEU A 258 28.03 -32.32 6.70
N PHE A 259 27.69 -32.60 5.44
CA PHE A 259 28.30 -31.97 4.27
C PHE A 259 27.37 -30.87 3.74
N ILE A 260 27.91 -29.67 3.50
CA ILE A 260 27.14 -28.55 2.94
C ILE A 260 27.72 -28.17 1.58
N PHE A 261 26.96 -28.44 0.52
CA PHE A 261 27.30 -28.11 -0.86
C PHE A 261 26.63 -26.80 -1.26
N ASP A 262 27.36 -25.70 -1.11
CA ASP A 262 26.85 -24.36 -1.45
C ASP A 262 27.06 -24.05 -2.94
N GLY A 263 26.01 -23.53 -3.60
CA GLY A 263 26.07 -23.06 -4.99
C GLY A 263 26.01 -24.16 -6.06
N LEU A 264 25.05 -25.08 -6.01
CA LEU A 264 24.88 -26.11 -7.07
C LEU A 264 24.70 -25.49 -8.47
N ASP A 265 24.13 -24.29 -8.57
CA ASP A 265 24.02 -23.51 -9.81
C ASP A 265 25.35 -22.91 -10.32
N GLU A 266 26.45 -23.12 -9.59
CA GLU A 266 27.83 -22.82 -10.00
C GLU A 266 28.60 -24.09 -10.47
N CYS A 267 27.97 -25.27 -10.38
CA CYS A 267 28.62 -26.55 -10.69
C CYS A 267 28.95 -26.69 -12.19
N ARG A 268 30.20 -27.01 -12.51
CA ARG A 268 30.67 -27.38 -13.86
C ARG A 268 31.04 -28.87 -13.98
N LEU A 269 30.60 -29.71 -13.03
CA LEU A 269 30.84 -31.16 -13.02
C LEU A 269 29.71 -31.92 -13.72
N SER A 270 30.05 -32.99 -14.43
CA SER A 270 29.09 -33.84 -15.15
C SER A 270 28.45 -34.90 -14.25
N LEU A 271 27.68 -34.48 -13.25
CA LEU A 271 27.07 -35.35 -12.22
C LEU A 271 26.08 -36.39 -12.81
N ASN A 272 26.60 -37.56 -13.21
CA ASN A 272 25.82 -38.59 -13.90
C ASN A 272 25.24 -39.63 -12.93
N PHE A 273 24.15 -39.28 -12.25
CA PHE A 273 23.42 -40.15 -11.31
C PHE A 273 22.91 -41.49 -11.90
N LYS A 274 22.99 -41.70 -13.22
CA LYS A 274 22.68 -42.98 -13.89
C LYS A 274 23.91 -43.90 -14.03
N SER A 275 25.07 -43.49 -13.51
CA SER A 275 26.29 -44.29 -13.50
C SER A 275 26.14 -45.55 -12.64
N LYS A 276 26.78 -46.65 -13.07
CA LYS A 276 26.84 -47.91 -12.31
C LYS A 276 28.04 -47.98 -11.35
N VAL A 277 28.89 -46.94 -11.31
CA VAL A 277 30.09 -46.89 -10.45
C VAL A 277 29.70 -46.60 -9.01
N LYS A 278 29.71 -47.65 -8.18
CA LYS A 278 29.59 -47.55 -6.73
C LYS A 278 30.97 -47.44 -6.09
N LEU A 279 31.17 -46.39 -5.30
CA LEU A 279 32.30 -46.26 -4.38
C LEU A 279 31.78 -46.45 -2.96
N CYS A 280 32.50 -47.21 -2.14
CA CYS A 280 32.07 -47.53 -0.77
C CYS A 280 33.14 -47.21 0.28
N ASN A 281 34.40 -47.04 -0.13
CA ASN A 281 35.49 -46.69 0.77
C ASN A 281 35.91 -45.21 0.60
N ILE A 282 36.12 -44.52 1.71
CA ILE A 282 36.57 -43.12 1.77
C ILE A 282 37.95 -42.95 1.10
N SER A 283 38.78 -44.00 1.08
CA SER A 283 40.11 -44.05 0.47
C SER A 283 40.13 -44.48 -1.01
N GLU A 284 39.00 -44.83 -1.63
CA GLU A 284 38.97 -45.16 -3.06
C GLU A 284 39.14 -43.90 -3.92
N SER A 285 40.15 -43.86 -4.78
CA SER A 285 40.40 -42.72 -5.67
C SER A 285 39.50 -42.74 -6.91
N ALA A 286 38.81 -41.64 -7.19
CA ALA A 286 37.97 -41.44 -8.37
C ALA A 286 38.02 -39.97 -8.84
N SER A 287 37.34 -39.65 -9.94
CA SER A 287 37.10 -38.26 -10.33
C SER A 287 36.09 -37.59 -9.40
N VAL A 288 36.20 -36.27 -9.21
CA VAL A 288 35.48 -35.54 -8.16
C VAL A 288 33.95 -35.56 -8.37
N ASP A 289 33.49 -35.60 -9.61
CA ASP A 289 32.07 -35.80 -9.95
C ASP A 289 31.52 -37.15 -9.45
N VAL A 290 32.30 -38.22 -9.56
CA VAL A 290 31.93 -39.58 -9.11
C VAL A 290 31.97 -39.70 -7.58
N LEU A 291 32.91 -39.02 -6.90
CA LEU A 291 32.93 -38.91 -5.44
C LEU A 291 31.64 -38.26 -4.91
N LEU A 292 31.31 -37.07 -5.42
CA LEU A 292 30.15 -36.29 -4.97
C LEU A 292 28.82 -37.00 -5.27
N MET A 293 28.70 -37.59 -6.47
CA MET A 293 27.56 -38.45 -6.81
C MET A 293 27.40 -39.60 -5.81
N ASN A 294 28.47 -40.34 -5.48
CA ASN A 294 28.38 -41.47 -4.56
C ASN A 294 28.07 -41.06 -3.11
N LEU A 295 28.48 -39.86 -2.68
CA LEU A 295 28.12 -39.29 -1.39
C LEU A 295 26.63 -38.88 -1.34
N ILE A 296 26.14 -38.17 -2.37
CA ILE A 296 24.73 -37.76 -2.48
C ILE A 296 23.80 -38.99 -2.53
N VAL A 297 24.14 -39.98 -3.36
CA VAL A 297 23.42 -41.28 -3.46
C VAL A 297 23.51 -42.10 -2.16
N GLY A 298 24.55 -41.89 -1.34
CA GLY A 298 24.75 -42.59 -0.07
C GLY A 298 25.45 -43.95 -0.19
N ASN A 299 26.19 -44.21 -1.28
CA ASN A 299 27.13 -45.32 -1.32
C ASN A 299 28.39 -45.02 -0.48
N LEU A 300 28.82 -43.74 -0.45
CA LEU A 300 29.81 -43.22 0.50
C LEU A 300 29.09 -42.54 1.67
N LEU A 301 29.57 -42.79 2.91
CA LEU A 301 29.06 -42.22 4.16
C LEU A 301 27.51 -42.19 4.24
N PRO A 302 26.85 -43.35 4.29
CA PRO A 302 25.38 -43.44 4.31
C PRO A 302 24.76 -42.69 5.50
N SER A 303 25.42 -42.71 6.66
CA SER A 303 24.98 -42.08 7.90
C SER A 303 25.16 -40.55 7.93
N ALA A 304 25.84 -39.95 6.93
CA ALA A 304 26.10 -38.51 6.89
C ALA A 304 24.90 -37.70 6.35
N LEU A 305 24.66 -36.53 6.95
CA LEU A 305 23.69 -35.54 6.50
C LEU A 305 24.26 -34.73 5.34
N ILE A 306 23.38 -34.29 4.43
CA ILE A 306 23.73 -33.50 3.25
C ILE A 306 22.78 -32.32 3.11
N TRP A 307 23.34 -31.12 3.02
CA TRP A 307 22.61 -29.90 2.68
C TRP A 307 23.14 -29.35 1.36
N ILE A 308 22.28 -29.09 0.39
CA ILE A 308 22.63 -28.53 -0.91
C ILE A 308 21.89 -27.21 -1.10
N THR A 309 22.57 -26.15 -1.51
CA THR A 309 21.92 -24.88 -1.90
C THR A 309 21.94 -24.71 -3.42
N SER A 310 20.88 -24.14 -4.00
CA SER A 310 20.78 -23.92 -5.45
C SER A 310 19.82 -22.79 -5.83
N ARG A 311 20.01 -22.18 -7.01
CA ARG A 311 18.91 -21.52 -7.73
C ARG A 311 17.95 -22.56 -8.33
N PRO A 312 16.63 -22.30 -8.40
CA PRO A 312 15.65 -23.27 -8.91
C PRO A 312 16.04 -23.90 -10.25
N ALA A 313 16.51 -23.09 -11.21
CA ALA A 313 16.94 -23.50 -12.55
C ALA A 313 18.13 -24.50 -12.61
N ALA A 314 18.80 -24.80 -11.49
CA ALA A 314 19.82 -25.84 -11.41
C ALA A 314 19.51 -26.92 -10.34
N ALA A 315 18.36 -26.84 -9.67
CA ALA A 315 17.92 -27.87 -8.73
C ALA A 315 17.79 -29.24 -9.41
N ASP A 316 17.35 -29.24 -10.67
CA ASP A 316 17.13 -30.43 -11.51
C ASP A 316 18.43 -31.21 -11.81
N LEU A 317 19.62 -30.67 -11.48
CA LEU A 317 20.88 -31.40 -11.54
C LEU A 317 20.97 -32.54 -10.52
N VAL A 318 20.20 -32.49 -9.42
CA VAL A 318 20.10 -33.57 -8.42
C VAL A 318 18.71 -34.19 -8.49
N PRO A 319 18.57 -35.46 -8.91
CA PRO A 319 17.27 -36.13 -8.99
C PRO A 319 16.54 -36.15 -7.64
N SER A 320 15.23 -35.86 -7.66
CA SER A 320 14.38 -35.75 -6.47
C SER A 320 14.31 -37.04 -5.64
N GLU A 321 14.56 -38.20 -6.25
CA GLU A 321 14.66 -39.50 -5.56
C GLU A 321 15.78 -39.54 -4.48
N PHE A 322 16.81 -38.69 -4.58
CA PHE A 322 17.90 -38.60 -3.60
C PHE A 322 17.69 -37.49 -2.54
N VAL A 323 16.62 -36.70 -2.65
CA VAL A 323 16.31 -35.56 -1.78
C VAL A 323 15.10 -35.91 -0.90
N GLN A 324 15.24 -35.84 0.43
CA GLN A 324 14.13 -36.18 1.35
C GLN A 324 13.31 -34.98 1.77
N ARG A 325 13.87 -33.77 1.67
CA ARG A 325 13.20 -32.48 1.95
C ARG A 325 13.66 -31.41 0.97
N VAL A 326 12.71 -30.63 0.45
CA VAL A 326 12.96 -29.40 -0.30
C VAL A 326 12.50 -28.21 0.53
N THR A 327 13.36 -27.20 0.69
CA THR A 327 12.99 -25.93 1.30
C THR A 327 13.24 -24.77 0.35
N GLU A 328 12.51 -23.68 0.51
CA GLU A 328 12.68 -22.45 -0.27
C GLU A 328 12.98 -21.27 0.65
N VAL A 329 14.07 -20.55 0.38
CA VAL A 329 14.35 -19.26 1.02
C VAL A 329 13.58 -18.18 0.25
N ARG A 330 12.50 -17.68 0.86
CA ARG A 330 11.62 -16.66 0.24
C ARG A 330 12.24 -15.27 0.27
N GLY A 331 12.93 -14.89 1.35
CA GLY A 331 13.60 -13.57 1.50
C GLY A 331 13.07 -12.76 2.68
N PHE A 332 13.05 -11.42 2.53
CA PHE A 332 12.57 -10.48 3.56
C PHE A 332 11.09 -10.12 3.38
N ASN A 333 10.28 -10.38 4.40
CA ASN A 333 8.92 -9.85 4.53
C ASN A 333 8.91 -8.34 4.86
N GLU A 334 7.72 -7.75 4.89
CA GLU A 334 7.51 -6.31 5.09
C GLU A 334 8.07 -5.73 6.40
N LEU A 335 8.18 -6.54 7.45
CA LEU A 335 8.80 -6.14 8.72
C LEU A 335 10.33 -6.25 8.61
N GLN A 336 10.82 -7.38 8.10
CA GLN A 336 12.25 -7.67 7.92
C GLN A 336 12.95 -6.68 7.00
N LYS A 337 12.27 -6.18 5.95
CA LYS A 337 12.76 -5.07 5.10
C LYS A 337 13.16 -3.86 5.95
N GLY A 338 12.26 -3.40 6.83
CA GLY A 338 12.51 -2.26 7.71
C GLY A 338 13.50 -2.56 8.84
N GLU A 339 13.54 -3.79 9.33
CA GLU A 339 14.53 -4.27 10.31
C GLU A 339 15.96 -4.19 9.76
N TYR A 340 16.18 -4.71 8.55
CA TYR A 340 17.50 -4.71 7.89
C TYR A 340 18.08 -3.30 7.73
N PHE A 341 17.29 -2.34 7.23
CA PHE A 341 17.78 -0.96 7.08
C PHE A 341 18.12 -0.31 8.43
N ARG A 342 17.35 -0.56 9.49
CA ARG A 342 17.62 -0.03 10.83
C ARG A 342 18.79 -0.69 11.56
N LYS A 343 19.05 -1.97 11.30
CA LYS A 343 20.27 -2.67 11.75
C LYS A 343 21.51 -2.17 11.03
N ARG A 344 21.42 -1.98 9.71
CA ARG A 344 22.54 -1.57 8.85
C ARG A 344 22.95 -0.10 9.03
N ILE A 345 21.99 0.80 9.27
CA ILE A 345 22.21 2.24 9.25
C ILE A 345 22.08 2.78 10.67
N SER A 346 23.20 3.20 11.26
CA SER A 346 23.25 3.67 12.66
C SER A 346 22.35 4.88 12.94
N ASP A 347 22.25 5.81 11.98
CA ASP A 347 21.31 6.93 12.03
C ASP A 347 19.90 6.45 11.66
N GLN A 348 19.04 6.30 12.67
CA GLN A 348 17.66 5.87 12.50
C GLN A 348 16.80 6.88 11.71
N SER A 349 17.14 8.18 11.75
CA SER A 349 16.42 9.20 10.97
C SER A 349 16.73 9.08 9.48
N LEU A 350 17.98 8.75 9.13
CA LEU A 350 18.38 8.41 7.76
C LEU A 350 17.78 7.07 7.33
N ALA A 351 17.74 6.07 8.22
CA ALA A 351 17.11 4.77 7.95
C ALA A 351 15.61 4.90 7.62
N ASP A 352 14.83 5.64 8.44
CA ASP A 352 13.41 5.85 8.18
C ASP A 352 13.16 6.75 6.94
N ARG A 353 14.04 7.72 6.64
CA ARG A 353 14.01 8.45 5.36
C ARG A 353 14.23 7.52 4.15
N ILE A 354 15.17 6.58 4.25
CA ILE A 354 15.45 5.57 3.20
C ILE A 354 14.27 4.62 3.03
N ILE A 355 13.69 4.12 4.13
CA ILE A 355 12.49 3.27 4.12
C ILE A 355 11.32 4.01 3.48
N SER A 356 11.15 5.30 3.77
CA SER A 356 10.09 6.14 3.19
C SER A 356 10.27 6.33 1.66
N HIS A 357 11.47 6.67 1.20
CA HIS A 357 11.77 6.82 -0.24
C HIS A 357 11.64 5.50 -1.00
N LEU A 358 12.05 4.38 -0.39
CA LEU A 358 11.82 3.08 -1.01
C LEU A 358 10.32 2.78 -1.09
N LYS A 359 9.54 3.04 -0.04
CA LYS A 359 8.08 2.81 -0.05
C LYS A 359 7.33 3.66 -1.09
N SER A 360 7.74 4.89 -1.38
CA SER A 360 7.13 5.67 -2.47
C SER A 360 7.44 5.12 -3.86
N SER A 361 8.61 4.49 -4.08
CA SER A 361 8.87 3.72 -5.31
C SER A 361 8.57 2.24 -5.11
N ARG A 362 7.31 1.84 -5.27
CA ARG A 362 6.87 0.42 -5.15
C ARG A 362 7.73 -0.55 -5.97
N SER A 363 8.21 -0.13 -7.14
CA SER A 363 9.13 -0.89 -7.99
C SER A 363 10.44 -1.24 -7.28
N LEU A 364 11.07 -0.27 -6.58
CA LEU A 364 12.27 -0.52 -5.77
C LEU A 364 11.93 -1.32 -4.50
N TYR A 365 10.79 -1.04 -3.86
CA TYR A 365 10.38 -1.70 -2.62
C TYR A 365 10.01 -3.19 -2.77
N ILE A 366 9.53 -3.60 -3.95
CA ILE A 366 9.34 -5.00 -4.31
C ILE A 366 10.71 -5.70 -4.43
N MET A 367 11.69 -5.07 -5.10
CA MET A 367 13.04 -5.64 -5.25
C MET A 367 13.75 -5.81 -3.90
N CYS A 368 13.47 -4.95 -2.91
CA CYS A 368 13.91 -5.11 -1.51
C CYS A 368 13.37 -6.38 -0.80
N HIS A 369 12.64 -7.27 -1.47
CA HIS A 369 12.42 -8.64 -0.99
C HIS A 369 13.74 -9.44 -0.96
N ILE A 370 14.69 -9.16 -1.87
CA ILE A 370 16.04 -9.74 -1.83
C ILE A 370 16.98 -8.88 -0.96
N PRO A 371 17.68 -9.47 0.04
CA PRO A 371 18.68 -8.75 0.84
C PRO A 371 19.76 -8.02 0.03
N VAL A 372 20.19 -8.56 -1.13
CA VAL A 372 21.21 -7.90 -1.97
C VAL A 372 20.72 -6.58 -2.58
N PHE A 373 19.42 -6.46 -2.92
CA PHE A 373 18.85 -5.19 -3.36
C PHE A 373 18.76 -4.21 -2.18
N CYS A 374 18.46 -4.67 -0.96
CA CYS A 374 18.56 -3.83 0.23
C CYS A 374 19.99 -3.35 0.51
N TRP A 375 21.00 -4.20 0.31
CA TRP A 375 22.42 -3.85 0.42
C TRP A 375 22.82 -2.76 -0.57
N ILE A 376 22.46 -2.89 -1.85
CA ILE A 376 22.73 -1.88 -2.89
C ILE A 376 21.96 -0.59 -2.61
N SER A 377 20.65 -0.67 -2.33
CA SER A 377 19.82 0.50 -2.04
C SER A 377 20.28 1.26 -0.80
N ALA A 378 20.68 0.56 0.27
CA ALA A 378 21.27 1.22 1.44
C ALA A 378 22.58 1.92 1.06
N THR A 379 23.49 1.25 0.36
CA THR A 379 24.81 1.79 0.01
C THR A 379 24.72 3.04 -0.90
N VAL A 380 23.78 3.06 -1.85
CA VAL A 380 23.54 4.21 -2.72
C VAL A 380 22.80 5.33 -1.96
N LEU A 381 21.66 5.03 -1.33
CA LEU A 381 20.82 6.06 -0.71
C LEU A 381 21.45 6.65 0.56
N GLN A 382 22.28 5.91 1.29
CA GLN A 382 23.00 6.42 2.46
C GLN A 382 24.00 7.53 2.06
N LYS A 383 24.63 7.44 0.89
CA LYS A 383 25.45 8.52 0.33
C LYS A 383 24.58 9.71 -0.08
N MET A 384 23.65 9.46 -1.00
CA MET A 384 22.86 10.50 -1.69
C MET A 384 21.81 11.23 -0.82
N LEU A 385 21.50 10.72 0.38
CA LEU A 385 20.58 11.38 1.33
C LEU A 385 21.29 12.08 2.50
N THR A 386 22.62 12.08 2.52
CA THR A 386 23.41 12.92 3.43
C THR A 386 23.42 14.38 2.96
N PRO A 387 23.60 15.38 3.86
CA PRO A 387 23.60 16.80 3.48
C PRO A 387 24.75 17.24 2.54
N ALA A 388 25.70 16.37 2.22
CA ALA A 388 26.89 16.69 1.42
C ALA A 388 26.72 16.47 -0.09
N GLU A 389 25.77 15.62 -0.52
CA GLU A 389 25.61 15.20 -1.92
C GLU A 389 24.18 15.49 -2.42
N SER A 390 23.92 16.71 -2.92
CA SER A 390 22.58 17.12 -3.39
C SER A 390 22.25 16.62 -4.82
N GLY A 391 22.32 15.31 -5.05
CA GLY A 391 21.96 14.67 -6.33
C GLY A 391 20.47 14.37 -6.49
N GLU A 392 20.02 14.03 -7.71
CA GLU A 392 18.68 13.47 -7.91
C GLU A 392 18.63 12.04 -7.35
N ILE A 393 17.69 11.77 -6.45
CA ILE A 393 17.57 10.47 -5.76
C ILE A 393 17.03 9.41 -6.75
N PRO A 394 17.61 8.20 -6.83
CA PRO A 394 17.16 7.13 -7.72
C PRO A 394 15.68 6.77 -7.58
N LYS A 395 14.95 6.76 -8.71
CA LYS A 395 13.53 6.36 -8.81
C LYS A 395 13.37 5.01 -9.50
N THR A 396 14.17 4.76 -10.54
CA THR A 396 14.18 3.49 -11.30
C THR A 396 15.26 2.53 -10.79
N LEU A 397 15.17 1.24 -11.15
CA LEU A 397 16.21 0.28 -10.78
C LEU A 397 17.51 0.53 -11.55
N THR A 398 17.40 0.96 -12.82
CA THR A 398 18.56 1.31 -13.64
C THR A 398 19.32 2.50 -13.06
N GLN A 399 18.63 3.56 -12.60
CA GLN A 399 19.26 4.66 -11.86
C GLN A 399 20.02 4.16 -10.62
N MET A 400 19.41 3.27 -9.82
CA MET A 400 20.03 2.72 -8.61
C MET A 400 21.35 2.00 -8.93
N TYR A 401 21.39 1.22 -10.01
CA TYR A 401 22.59 0.50 -10.44
C TYR A 401 23.64 1.39 -11.10
N THR A 402 23.23 2.40 -11.89
CA THR A 402 24.16 3.38 -12.46
C THR A 402 24.80 4.23 -11.35
N HIS A 403 24.05 4.65 -10.33
CA HIS A 403 24.62 5.34 -9.17
C HIS A 403 25.53 4.43 -8.34
N PHE A 404 25.21 3.15 -8.17
CA PHE A 404 26.12 2.18 -7.55
C PHE A 404 27.45 2.09 -8.32
N LEU A 405 27.40 2.00 -9.66
CA LEU A 405 28.59 1.98 -10.52
C LEU A 405 29.42 3.28 -10.39
N ILE A 406 28.78 4.46 -10.40
CA ILE A 406 29.44 5.76 -10.18
C ILE A 406 30.17 5.76 -8.82
N LEU A 407 29.51 5.32 -7.75
CA LEU A 407 30.12 5.27 -6.42
C LEU A 407 31.36 4.37 -6.37
N GLN A 408 31.34 3.20 -7.03
CA GLN A 408 32.52 2.32 -7.10
C GLN A 408 33.70 2.94 -7.87
N ILE A 409 33.41 3.75 -8.89
CA ILE A 409 34.44 4.42 -9.71
C ILE A 409 35.03 5.63 -8.95
N ASN A 410 34.21 6.39 -8.23
CA ASN A 410 34.69 7.41 -7.30
C ASN A 410 35.58 6.80 -6.21
N ILE A 411 35.15 5.68 -5.61
CA ILE A 411 35.94 4.89 -4.66
C ILE A 411 37.24 4.36 -5.28
N LYS A 412 37.27 4.03 -6.59
CA LYS A 412 38.52 3.70 -7.31
C LYS A 412 39.45 4.92 -7.40
N HIS A 413 38.94 6.10 -7.73
CA HIS A 413 39.74 7.32 -7.86
C HIS A 413 40.38 7.78 -6.54
N GLU A 414 39.71 7.57 -5.40
CA GLU A 414 40.23 7.88 -4.05
C GLU A 414 41.48 7.06 -3.65
N LYS A 415 41.80 5.96 -4.35
CA LYS A 415 42.84 4.99 -3.96
C LYS A 415 44.19 5.16 -4.68
N ASP A 416 44.32 6.14 -5.57
CA ASP A 416 45.55 6.53 -6.29
C ASP A 416 46.37 5.38 -6.92
N TYR A 417 45.69 4.35 -7.44
CA TYR A 417 46.33 3.31 -8.25
C TYR A 417 46.86 3.87 -9.58
N GLU A 418 47.96 3.31 -10.08
CA GLU A 418 48.64 3.79 -11.30
C GLU A 418 47.68 4.00 -12.49
N LYS A 419 47.81 5.17 -13.13
CA LYS A 419 46.94 5.66 -14.23
C LYS A 419 47.14 4.95 -15.58
N LYS A 420 47.20 3.61 -15.58
CA LYS A 420 47.40 2.75 -16.76
C LYS A 420 46.09 2.22 -17.36
N VAL A 421 44.99 2.19 -16.61
CA VAL A 421 43.68 1.66 -17.04
C VAL A 421 42.60 2.74 -16.97
N THR A 422 42.02 3.09 -18.12
CA THR A 422 40.86 4.00 -18.18
C THR A 422 39.58 3.28 -17.77
N ASP A 423 38.65 4.03 -17.18
CA ASP A 423 37.37 3.50 -16.71
C ASP A 423 36.49 2.98 -17.85
N GLU A 424 36.52 3.64 -19.01
CA GLU A 424 35.79 3.21 -20.21
C GLU A 424 36.29 1.85 -20.75
N ASP A 425 37.61 1.61 -20.82
CA ASP A 425 38.16 0.31 -21.27
C ASP A 425 37.83 -0.82 -20.29
N MET A 426 38.00 -0.56 -18.98
CA MET A 426 37.67 -1.50 -17.90
C MET A 426 36.20 -1.91 -17.94
N ILE A 427 35.27 -0.96 -18.09
CA ILE A 427 33.83 -1.22 -18.14
C ILE A 427 33.45 -1.95 -19.43
N LEU A 428 34.01 -1.57 -20.58
CA LEU A 428 33.74 -2.25 -21.86
C LEU A 428 34.23 -3.70 -21.85
N LYS A 429 35.41 -3.98 -21.26
CA LYS A 429 35.94 -5.34 -21.11
C LYS A 429 35.13 -6.17 -20.11
N LEU A 430 34.88 -5.67 -18.90
CA LEU A 430 34.04 -6.35 -17.90
C LEU A 430 32.63 -6.62 -18.44
N GLY A 431 32.03 -5.67 -19.13
CA GLY A 431 30.70 -5.81 -19.73
C GLY A 431 30.65 -6.77 -20.93
N LYS A 432 31.74 -6.90 -21.68
CA LYS A 432 31.89 -7.97 -22.69
C LYS A 432 31.90 -9.35 -22.03
N VAL A 433 32.66 -9.55 -20.94
CA VAL A 433 32.60 -10.79 -20.14
C VAL A 433 31.18 -11.02 -19.64
N ALA A 434 30.58 -10.01 -19.00
CA ALA A 434 29.25 -10.09 -18.44
C ALA A 434 28.21 -10.56 -19.45
N PHE A 435 28.17 -9.93 -20.64
CA PHE A 435 27.23 -10.28 -21.70
C PHE A 435 27.50 -11.66 -22.31
N GLN A 436 28.74 -11.96 -22.71
CA GLN A 436 29.06 -13.25 -23.33
C GLN A 436 28.84 -14.44 -22.39
N GLN A 437 29.05 -14.26 -21.09
CA GLN A 437 28.87 -15.32 -20.10
C GLN A 437 27.41 -15.40 -19.59
N LEU A 438 26.67 -14.29 -19.56
CA LEU A 438 25.22 -14.28 -19.30
C LEU A 438 24.46 -15.08 -20.38
N VAL A 439 24.78 -14.87 -21.66
CA VAL A 439 24.22 -15.62 -22.79
C VAL A 439 24.59 -17.12 -22.74
N LYS A 440 25.70 -17.49 -22.10
CA LYS A 440 26.09 -18.89 -21.84
C LYS A 440 25.49 -19.48 -20.55
N GLY A 441 24.83 -18.68 -19.72
CA GLY A 441 24.31 -19.08 -18.40
C GLY A 441 25.37 -19.21 -17.30
N ASN A 442 26.61 -18.75 -17.54
CA ASN A 442 27.72 -18.87 -16.60
C ASN A 442 27.73 -17.72 -15.57
N LEU A 443 27.69 -18.06 -14.28
CA LEU A 443 27.91 -17.13 -13.15
C LEU A 443 29.39 -16.88 -12.81
N ILE A 444 30.23 -17.88 -13.07
CA ILE A 444 31.64 -17.93 -12.68
C ILE A 444 32.51 -18.08 -13.91
N PHE A 445 33.67 -17.43 -13.89
CA PHE A 445 34.62 -17.33 -14.99
C PHE A 445 35.99 -17.85 -14.54
N TYR A 446 36.57 -18.73 -15.33
CA TYR A 446 37.94 -19.22 -15.18
C TYR A 446 38.82 -18.56 -16.25
N GLU A 447 40.14 -18.78 -16.18
CA GLU A 447 41.10 -18.18 -17.12
C GLU A 447 40.71 -18.35 -18.61
N GLY A 448 40.21 -19.51 -19.01
CA GLY A 448 39.76 -19.75 -20.39
C GLY A 448 38.57 -18.86 -20.80
N ASP A 449 37.63 -18.63 -19.88
CA ASP A 449 36.44 -17.79 -20.10
C ASP A 449 36.82 -16.30 -20.28
N LEU A 450 37.82 -15.84 -19.52
CA LEU A 450 38.36 -14.47 -19.62
C LEU A 450 39.17 -14.26 -20.89
N ARG A 451 40.04 -15.23 -21.24
CA ARG A 451 40.85 -15.19 -22.47
C ARG A 451 39.99 -15.15 -23.73
N GLU A 452 38.85 -15.86 -23.77
CA GLU A 452 37.88 -15.76 -24.88
C GLU A 452 37.28 -14.34 -25.01
N CYS A 453 37.02 -13.70 -23.87
CA CYS A 453 36.57 -12.31 -23.81
C CYS A 453 37.68 -11.29 -24.09
N GLY A 454 38.95 -11.70 -24.12
CA GLY A 454 40.09 -10.83 -24.39
C GLY A 454 40.59 -10.05 -23.17
N ILE A 455 40.39 -10.60 -21.96
CA ILE A 455 41.00 -10.14 -20.71
C ILE A 455 41.99 -11.23 -20.26
N ASP A 456 43.19 -10.85 -19.81
CA ASP A 456 44.12 -11.79 -19.18
C ASP A 456 43.93 -11.87 -17.65
N VAL A 457 44.51 -12.89 -17.02
CA VAL A 457 44.31 -13.13 -15.57
C VAL A 457 44.88 -11.99 -14.71
N THR A 458 45.96 -11.34 -15.14
CA THR A 458 46.54 -10.19 -14.44
C THR A 458 45.64 -8.96 -14.54
N GLU A 459 45.09 -8.66 -15.72
CA GLU A 459 44.12 -7.58 -15.92
C GLU A 459 42.82 -7.82 -15.12
N ALA A 460 42.29 -9.04 -15.13
CA ALA A 460 41.14 -9.42 -14.30
C ALA A 460 41.42 -9.29 -12.78
N SER A 461 42.64 -9.61 -12.33
CA SER A 461 43.08 -9.40 -10.95
C SER A 461 43.09 -7.91 -10.58
N VAL A 462 43.60 -7.05 -11.47
CA VAL A 462 43.59 -5.59 -11.30
C VAL A 462 42.15 -5.07 -11.24
N TYR A 463 41.26 -5.53 -12.12
CA TYR A 463 39.86 -5.10 -12.13
C TYR A 463 39.12 -5.51 -10.84
N SER A 464 39.41 -6.69 -10.30
CA SER A 464 38.90 -7.09 -8.99
C SER A 464 39.42 -6.20 -7.86
N GLY A 465 40.71 -5.84 -7.86
CA GLY A 465 41.30 -4.97 -6.84
C GLY A 465 40.76 -3.54 -6.88
N LEU A 466 40.42 -3.03 -8.07
CA LEU A 466 39.85 -1.69 -8.25
C LEU A 466 38.36 -1.63 -7.89
N CYS A 467 37.56 -2.59 -8.37
CA CYS A 467 36.10 -2.59 -8.30
C CYS A 467 35.55 -3.77 -7.47
N THR A 468 36.02 -3.85 -6.23
CA THR A 468 35.86 -4.99 -5.29
C THR A 468 34.42 -5.36 -4.92
N GLN A 469 33.46 -4.43 -5.08
CA GLN A 469 32.03 -4.64 -4.84
C GLN A 469 31.24 -4.92 -6.14
N ILE A 470 31.91 -5.00 -7.29
CA ILE A 470 31.35 -5.35 -8.60
C ILE A 470 31.86 -6.70 -9.07
N PHE A 471 33.19 -6.85 -9.14
CA PHE A 471 33.89 -8.01 -9.69
C PHE A 471 34.88 -8.53 -8.65
N ARG A 472 34.84 -9.83 -8.36
CA ARG A 472 35.62 -10.45 -7.31
C ARG A 472 36.50 -11.56 -7.87
N GLU A 473 37.79 -11.49 -7.56
CA GLU A 473 38.72 -12.61 -7.54
C GLU A 473 38.62 -13.36 -6.21
N GLU A 474 38.46 -14.67 -6.28
CA GLU A 474 38.63 -15.58 -5.14
C GLU A 474 39.79 -16.52 -5.40
N LEU A 475 40.72 -16.59 -4.43
CA LEU A 475 41.88 -17.48 -4.47
C LEU A 475 41.45 -18.89 -4.05
N GLY A 476 41.30 -19.79 -5.01
CA GLY A 476 41.06 -21.20 -4.73
C GLY A 476 42.29 -21.89 -4.12
N LEU A 477 42.04 -23.02 -3.44
CA LEU A 477 43.00 -23.81 -2.65
C LEU A 477 44.29 -24.27 -3.38
N TYR A 478 44.37 -24.09 -4.71
CA TYR A 478 45.52 -24.44 -5.56
C TYR A 478 46.15 -23.23 -6.28
N GLN A 479 46.01 -22.01 -5.74
CA GLN A 479 46.40 -20.74 -6.41
C GLN A 479 45.63 -20.44 -7.72
N GLY A 480 44.69 -21.31 -8.11
CA GLY A 480 43.77 -21.07 -9.22
C GLY A 480 42.82 -19.92 -8.88
N LYS A 481 42.94 -18.82 -9.62
CA LYS A 481 42.07 -17.65 -9.50
C LYS A 481 40.70 -17.94 -10.12
N VAL A 482 39.64 -17.75 -9.34
CA VAL A 482 38.25 -17.84 -9.78
C VAL A 482 37.67 -16.42 -9.79
N PHE A 483 36.89 -16.08 -10.83
CA PHE A 483 36.31 -14.74 -10.95
C PHE A 483 34.79 -14.82 -11.08
N CYS A 484 34.08 -13.90 -10.41
CA CYS A 484 32.64 -13.73 -10.58
C CYS A 484 32.23 -12.25 -10.40
N PHE A 485 31.01 -11.90 -10.80
CA PHE A 485 30.38 -10.68 -10.30
C PHE A 485 29.85 -10.91 -8.88
N VAL A 486 29.78 -9.86 -8.06
CA VAL A 486 29.26 -9.95 -6.68
C VAL A 486 27.78 -10.35 -6.66
N HIS A 487 27.02 -10.04 -7.72
CA HIS A 487 25.67 -10.53 -7.91
C HIS A 487 25.29 -10.65 -9.40
N LEU A 488 24.35 -11.53 -9.74
CA LEU A 488 23.85 -11.72 -11.11
C LEU A 488 23.27 -10.42 -11.70
N SER A 489 22.48 -9.68 -10.93
CA SER A 489 21.94 -8.38 -11.38
C SER A 489 23.02 -7.33 -11.69
N ILE A 490 24.22 -7.43 -11.09
CA ILE A 490 25.36 -6.57 -11.43
C ILE A 490 25.94 -7.01 -12.79
N GLN A 491 26.05 -8.33 -13.02
CA GLN A 491 26.42 -8.87 -14.34
C GLN A 491 25.40 -8.43 -15.42
N GLU A 492 24.10 -8.55 -15.16
CA GLU A 492 23.04 -8.12 -16.09
C GLU A 492 23.09 -6.62 -16.39
N HIS A 493 23.34 -5.77 -15.39
CA HIS A 493 23.48 -4.32 -15.59
C HIS A 493 24.69 -3.96 -16.46
N ILE A 494 25.87 -4.54 -16.18
CA ILE A 494 27.10 -4.21 -16.91
C ILE A 494 27.08 -4.85 -18.32
N ALA A 495 26.40 -6.01 -18.48
CA ALA A 495 26.09 -6.57 -19.79
C ALA A 495 25.17 -5.65 -20.63
N ALA A 496 24.12 -5.10 -20.02
CA ALA A 496 23.23 -4.14 -20.67
C ALA A 496 23.96 -2.85 -21.08
N LEU A 497 24.82 -2.34 -20.20
CA LEU A 497 25.69 -1.20 -20.46
C LEU A 497 26.65 -1.47 -21.64
N TYR A 498 27.27 -2.65 -21.69
CA TYR A 498 28.13 -3.04 -22.82
C TYR A 498 27.38 -3.09 -24.16
N VAL A 499 26.15 -3.62 -24.17
CA VAL A 499 25.32 -3.66 -25.39
C VAL A 499 24.91 -2.26 -25.82
N HIS A 500 24.49 -1.40 -24.88
CA HIS A 500 24.18 0.01 -25.17
C HIS A 500 25.39 0.76 -25.74
N LEU A 501 26.56 0.67 -25.10
CA LEU A 501 27.78 1.36 -25.53
C LEU A 501 28.33 0.82 -26.86
N SER A 502 28.27 -0.49 -27.08
CA SER A 502 28.67 -1.12 -28.35
C SER A 502 27.82 -0.64 -29.53
N HIS A 503 26.56 -0.33 -29.29
CA HIS A 503 25.69 0.32 -30.26
C HIS A 503 26.04 1.80 -30.42
N THR A 504 25.93 2.61 -29.35
CA THR A 504 26.07 4.08 -29.38
C THR A 504 27.45 4.55 -29.84
N ASN A 505 28.54 3.90 -29.40
CA ASN A 505 29.90 4.32 -29.76
C ASN A 505 30.43 3.67 -31.05
N ASN A 506 29.95 2.47 -31.43
CA ASN A 506 30.54 1.65 -32.50
C ASN A 506 29.57 1.11 -33.57
N ASN A 507 28.27 1.41 -33.51
CA ASN A 507 27.21 0.90 -34.40
C ASN A 507 27.21 -0.65 -34.54
N ARG A 508 27.59 -1.40 -33.50
CA ARG A 508 27.65 -2.87 -33.54
C ARG A 508 26.41 -3.51 -32.91
N ASN A 509 25.65 -4.26 -33.70
CA ASN A 509 24.62 -5.15 -33.18
C ASN A 509 25.24 -6.41 -32.59
N VAL A 510 25.29 -6.49 -31.25
CA VAL A 510 25.96 -7.57 -30.50
C VAL A 510 25.20 -8.91 -30.58
N PHE A 511 23.97 -8.94 -31.11
CA PHE A 511 23.18 -10.17 -31.24
C PHE A 511 23.47 -11.00 -32.51
N GLU A 512 24.07 -10.42 -33.55
CA GLU A 512 24.36 -11.14 -34.81
C GLU A 512 25.29 -12.37 -34.69
N PRO A 513 26.30 -12.42 -33.80
CA PRO A 513 27.10 -13.62 -33.60
C PRO A 513 26.31 -14.77 -32.98
N ILE A 514 25.31 -14.48 -32.15
CA ILE A 514 24.53 -15.47 -31.40
C ILE A 514 23.68 -16.32 -32.35
N THR A 515 23.01 -15.68 -33.31
CA THR A 515 22.23 -16.38 -34.35
C THR A 515 23.09 -17.26 -35.27
N LYS A 516 24.40 -17.00 -35.39
CA LYS A 516 25.33 -17.88 -36.13
C LYS A 516 25.78 -19.11 -35.35
N LEU A 517 25.71 -19.11 -34.02
CA LEU A 517 26.05 -20.28 -33.20
C LEU A 517 24.91 -21.33 -33.18
N ASN A 518 23.66 -20.88 -33.20
CA ASN A 518 22.48 -21.74 -33.12
C ASN A 518 22.06 -22.36 -34.47
N ALA A 519 22.65 -21.93 -35.59
CA ALA A 519 22.30 -22.38 -36.93
C ALA A 519 23.25 -23.48 -37.45
N LEU A 520 22.81 -24.74 -37.35
CA LEU A 520 23.55 -25.91 -37.84
C LEU A 520 23.54 -26.02 -39.39
N SER A 521 24.26 -25.13 -40.08
CA SER A 521 24.52 -25.27 -41.51
C SER A 521 25.93 -24.79 -41.91
N LYS A 522 26.84 -25.75 -42.11
CA LYS A 522 27.98 -25.54 -43.02
C LYS A 522 27.43 -25.26 -44.43
N VAL A 523 28.21 -24.56 -45.26
CA VAL A 523 27.88 -24.03 -46.61
C VAL A 523 27.24 -22.63 -46.61
N LYS A 524 28.09 -21.60 -46.40
CA LYS A 524 28.05 -20.37 -47.22
C LYS A 524 29.35 -19.53 -47.30
N ASP A 525 30.52 -20.12 -47.02
CA ASP A 525 31.81 -19.50 -47.30
C ASP A 525 32.09 -19.39 -48.81
N ARG A 526 31.53 -18.36 -49.48
CA ARG A 526 32.06 -17.86 -50.77
C ARG A 526 31.62 -16.48 -51.26
N PHE A 527 30.79 -15.74 -50.51
CA PHE A 527 30.45 -14.35 -50.88
C PHE A 527 30.82 -13.38 -49.77
N GLN A 528 31.93 -12.67 -49.97
CA GLN A 528 32.13 -11.35 -49.37
C GLN A 528 31.06 -10.42 -49.96
N LEU A 529 30.19 -9.88 -49.12
CA LEU A 529 29.28 -8.79 -49.48
C LEU A 529 29.29 -7.76 -48.36
N ASN A 530 29.58 -6.51 -48.74
CA ASN A 530 29.64 -5.39 -47.80
C ASN A 530 28.23 -4.89 -47.52
N SER A 531 27.66 -5.31 -46.39
CA SER A 531 26.36 -4.82 -45.90
C SER A 531 26.36 -4.65 -44.39
N SER A 532 27.03 -3.60 -43.90
CA SER A 532 26.80 -3.08 -42.56
C SER A 532 25.47 -2.33 -42.55
N GLU A 533 24.36 -3.05 -42.43
CA GLU A 533 23.04 -2.43 -42.29
C GLU A 533 23.02 -1.61 -40.99
N HIS A 534 22.61 -0.34 -41.10
CA HIS A 534 22.49 0.56 -39.96
C HIS A 534 21.25 0.20 -39.13
N VAL A 535 21.37 -0.80 -38.26
CA VAL A 535 20.36 -1.17 -37.27
C VAL A 535 20.05 0.04 -36.38
N SER A 536 18.78 0.44 -36.27
CA SER A 536 18.38 1.54 -35.37
C SER A 536 18.44 1.12 -33.90
N LEU A 537 18.50 2.08 -32.98
CA LEU A 537 18.41 1.77 -31.54
C LEU A 537 17.07 1.08 -31.21
N SER A 538 16.00 1.48 -31.90
CA SER A 538 14.68 0.85 -31.75
C SER A 538 14.65 -0.61 -32.19
N GLU A 539 15.39 -1.01 -33.22
CA GLU A 539 15.49 -2.42 -33.64
C GLU A 539 16.31 -3.26 -32.66
N LEU A 540 17.38 -2.70 -32.08
CA LEU A 540 18.15 -3.38 -31.03
C LEU A 540 17.26 -3.68 -29.81
N HIS A 541 16.47 -2.70 -29.37
CA HIS A 541 15.50 -2.89 -28.30
C HIS A 541 14.41 -3.91 -28.65
N GLN A 542 13.87 -3.88 -29.88
CA GLN A 542 12.85 -4.85 -30.33
C GLN A 542 13.39 -6.29 -30.32
N ARG A 543 14.63 -6.52 -30.78
CA ARG A 543 15.29 -7.84 -30.69
C ARG A 543 15.49 -8.27 -29.24
N ALA A 544 15.98 -7.38 -28.37
CA ALA A 544 16.18 -7.69 -26.95
C ALA A 544 14.86 -8.04 -26.22
N VAL A 545 13.77 -7.34 -26.55
CA VAL A 545 12.40 -7.69 -26.08
C VAL A 545 12.03 -9.10 -26.52
N ASP A 546 12.25 -9.46 -27.79
CA ASP A 546 11.87 -10.76 -28.32
C ASP A 546 12.73 -11.93 -27.83
N GLU A 547 14.02 -11.72 -27.54
CA GLU A 547 14.86 -12.72 -26.87
C GLU A 547 14.42 -12.96 -25.41
N ALA A 548 14.14 -11.90 -24.64
CA ALA A 548 13.64 -12.04 -23.27
C ALA A 548 12.25 -12.72 -23.20
N LEU A 549 11.38 -12.47 -24.20
CA LEU A 549 10.09 -13.14 -24.32
C LEU A 549 10.20 -14.61 -24.75
N GLN A 550 11.21 -14.98 -25.53
CA GLN A 550 11.54 -16.38 -25.84
C GLN A 550 12.18 -17.11 -24.65
N SER A 551 12.87 -16.39 -23.76
CA SER A 551 13.47 -16.95 -22.55
C SER A 551 12.45 -17.65 -21.65
N LYS A 552 12.58 -18.98 -21.53
CA LYS A 552 11.71 -19.83 -20.70
C LYS A 552 11.81 -19.44 -19.23
N ASN A 553 13.04 -19.44 -18.71
CA ASN A 553 13.38 -19.08 -17.34
C ASN A 553 13.63 -17.58 -17.13
N GLY A 554 13.37 -16.72 -18.12
CA GLY A 554 13.43 -15.26 -18.01
C GLY A 554 14.80 -14.65 -17.67
N HIS A 555 15.91 -15.37 -17.86
CA HIS A 555 17.28 -14.95 -17.53
C HIS A 555 17.81 -13.70 -18.27
N LEU A 556 16.96 -12.99 -19.00
CA LEU A 556 17.25 -11.72 -19.69
C LEU A 556 16.30 -10.60 -19.24
N ASP A 557 15.38 -10.86 -18.31
CA ASP A 557 14.33 -9.92 -17.92
C ASP A 557 14.91 -8.65 -17.27
N LEU A 558 15.87 -8.80 -16.36
CA LEU A 558 16.49 -7.67 -15.67
C LEU A 558 17.54 -6.98 -16.56
N PHE A 559 18.32 -7.76 -17.33
CA PHE A 559 19.13 -7.25 -18.45
C PHE A 559 18.31 -6.35 -19.40
N LEU A 560 17.10 -6.76 -19.80
CA LEU A 560 16.22 -5.98 -20.67
C LEU A 560 15.76 -4.68 -20.00
N ARG A 561 15.35 -4.74 -18.72
CA ARG A 561 15.00 -3.54 -17.92
C ARG A 561 16.16 -2.54 -17.91
N PHE A 562 17.38 -2.99 -17.62
CA PHE A 562 18.56 -2.13 -17.63
C PHE A 562 18.87 -1.58 -19.02
N LEU A 563 18.87 -2.39 -20.07
CA LEU A 563 19.18 -1.96 -21.44
C LEU A 563 18.24 -0.83 -21.92
N LEU A 564 16.96 -0.94 -21.56
CA LEU A 564 15.95 0.06 -21.86
C LEU A 564 16.10 1.31 -21.00
N GLY A 565 16.31 1.20 -19.68
CA GLY A 565 16.54 2.36 -18.80
C GLY A 565 17.78 3.18 -19.21
N LEU A 566 18.87 2.51 -19.58
CA LEU A 566 20.11 3.15 -20.07
C LEU A 566 19.89 3.96 -21.37
N SER A 567 18.82 3.70 -22.11
CA SER A 567 18.47 4.46 -23.32
C SER A 567 17.78 5.82 -23.03
N VAL A 568 17.44 6.13 -21.78
CA VAL A 568 16.79 7.39 -21.39
C VAL A 568 17.83 8.50 -21.18
N GLU A 569 17.53 9.71 -21.63
CA GLU A 569 18.46 10.85 -21.60
C GLU A 569 18.99 11.18 -20.19
N SER A 570 18.15 11.08 -19.14
CA SER A 570 18.59 11.27 -17.75
C SER A 570 19.67 10.26 -17.32
N HIS A 571 19.55 9.00 -17.73
CA HIS A 571 20.55 7.97 -17.43
C HIS A 571 21.82 8.18 -18.27
N GLN A 572 21.71 8.70 -19.49
CA GLN A 572 22.87 9.09 -20.30
C GLN A 572 23.63 10.29 -19.71
N ILE A 573 22.94 11.23 -19.06
CA ILE A 573 23.56 12.35 -18.32
C ILE A 573 24.33 11.84 -17.08
N LEU A 574 23.81 10.83 -16.37
CA LEU A 574 24.57 10.12 -15.33
C LEU A 574 25.84 9.46 -15.90
N LEU A 575 25.72 8.72 -17.01
CA LEU A 575 26.86 8.01 -17.62
C LEU A 575 27.96 8.95 -18.14
N GLN A 576 27.64 10.18 -18.52
CA GLN A 576 28.63 11.20 -18.90
C GLN A 576 29.59 11.59 -17.75
N GLN A 577 29.28 11.24 -16.49
CA GLN A 577 30.21 11.39 -15.38
C GLN A 577 31.37 10.36 -15.43
N ILE A 578 31.20 9.25 -16.15
CA ILE A 578 32.17 8.15 -16.24
C ILE A 578 32.86 8.09 -17.62
N MET A 579 32.14 8.38 -18.72
CA MET A 579 32.55 7.95 -20.06
C MET A 579 32.07 8.87 -21.19
N THR A 580 32.79 8.87 -22.31
CA THR A 580 32.57 9.82 -23.41
C THR A 580 31.52 9.31 -24.40
N LEU A 581 30.24 9.53 -24.08
CA LEU A 581 29.15 9.19 -24.99
C LEU A 581 29.15 10.07 -26.24
N LYS A 582 29.22 9.45 -27.43
CA LYS A 582 28.90 10.14 -28.68
C LYS A 582 27.43 10.52 -28.66
N ARG A 583 27.12 11.82 -28.82
CA ARG A 583 25.74 12.33 -28.87
C ARG A 583 24.95 11.57 -29.93
N SER A 584 24.02 10.74 -29.49
CA SER A 584 23.22 9.89 -30.37
C SER A 584 22.36 10.75 -31.29
N ARG A 585 22.01 10.20 -32.46
CA ARG A 585 20.87 10.77 -33.22
C ARG A 585 19.60 10.49 -32.41
N SER A 586 18.67 11.45 -32.43
CA SER A 586 17.43 11.40 -31.65
C SER A 586 16.42 10.40 -32.21
N ASP A 587 16.78 9.11 -32.21
CA ASP A 587 15.84 7.99 -32.34
C ASP A 587 14.97 7.97 -31.08
N SER A 588 13.78 8.56 -31.14
CA SER A 588 12.87 8.59 -30.00
C SER A 588 12.47 7.19 -29.56
N ASN A 589 12.47 6.96 -28.25
CA ASN A 589 12.03 5.73 -27.63
C ASN A 589 10.53 5.42 -27.84
N GLU A 590 9.74 6.35 -28.40
CA GLU A 590 8.36 6.15 -28.87
C GLU A 590 8.16 4.81 -29.61
N LYS A 591 9.04 4.47 -30.57
CA LYS A 591 8.96 3.19 -31.32
C LYS A 591 9.13 1.97 -30.43
N THR A 592 10.02 2.06 -29.44
CA THR A 592 10.26 1.01 -28.44
C THR A 592 9.04 0.85 -27.52
N VAL A 593 8.54 1.98 -27.02
CA VAL A 593 7.37 2.07 -26.14
C VAL A 593 6.10 1.53 -26.81
N GLU A 594 5.85 1.88 -28.08
CA GLU A 594 4.72 1.33 -28.84
C GLU A 594 4.86 -0.18 -29.08
N TYR A 595 6.07 -0.68 -29.37
CA TYR A 595 6.32 -2.12 -29.51
C TYR A 595 6.04 -2.88 -28.22
N ILE A 596 6.50 -2.37 -27.08
CA ILE A 596 6.27 -2.98 -25.76
C ILE A 596 4.77 -2.97 -25.43
N LYS A 597 4.06 -1.85 -25.65
CA LYS A 597 2.59 -1.77 -25.50
C LYS A 597 1.85 -2.74 -26.42
N LYS A 598 2.33 -2.96 -27.64
CA LYS A 598 1.78 -3.97 -28.55
C LYS A 598 1.99 -5.38 -28.00
N LYS A 599 3.18 -5.70 -27.51
CA LYS A 599 3.51 -7.01 -26.92
C LYS A 599 2.68 -7.32 -25.67
N ILE A 600 2.56 -6.38 -24.72
CA ILE A 600 1.72 -6.53 -23.51
C ILE A 600 0.26 -6.88 -23.88
N ARG A 601 -0.27 -6.33 -24.98
CA ARG A 601 -1.64 -6.63 -25.46
C ARG A 601 -1.79 -8.02 -26.09
N THR A 602 -0.70 -8.70 -26.46
CA THR A 602 -0.68 -9.98 -27.21
C THR A 602 -0.04 -11.16 -26.47
N ILE A 603 0.41 -10.97 -25.23
CA ILE A 603 1.07 -12.02 -24.43
C ILE A 603 0.08 -12.61 -23.43
N ASP A 604 -0.01 -13.94 -23.35
CA ASP A 604 -0.89 -14.66 -22.43
C ASP A 604 -0.24 -15.02 -21.07
N SER A 605 1.07 -14.77 -20.91
CA SER A 605 1.79 -14.89 -19.63
C SER A 605 1.68 -13.60 -18.80
N PRO A 606 1.13 -13.64 -17.57
CA PRO A 606 1.17 -12.52 -16.63
C PRO A 606 2.60 -12.01 -16.38
N GLU A 607 3.52 -12.91 -16.08
CA GLU A 607 4.89 -12.66 -15.62
C GLU A 607 5.68 -11.85 -16.66
N LYS A 608 5.61 -12.28 -17.92
CA LYS A 608 6.21 -11.56 -19.06
C LYS A 608 5.56 -10.20 -19.29
N SER A 609 4.26 -10.08 -19.06
CA SER A 609 3.53 -8.82 -19.21
C SER A 609 3.87 -7.81 -18.10
N ILE A 610 4.19 -8.30 -16.89
CA ILE A 610 4.63 -7.49 -15.75
C ILE A 610 6.07 -7.01 -15.96
N ASN A 611 7.00 -7.88 -16.37
CA ASN A 611 8.36 -7.43 -16.71
C ASN A 611 8.35 -6.36 -17.82
N LEU A 612 7.55 -6.54 -18.88
CA LEU A 612 7.37 -5.52 -19.92
C LEU A 612 6.75 -4.21 -19.41
N TYR A 613 5.91 -4.25 -18.36
CA TYR A 613 5.42 -3.04 -17.71
C TYR A 613 6.53 -2.36 -16.89
N HIS A 614 7.37 -3.11 -16.18
CA HIS A 614 8.57 -2.55 -15.56
C HIS A 614 9.52 -1.95 -16.60
N CYS A 615 9.68 -2.54 -17.78
CA CYS A 615 10.41 -1.95 -18.90
C CYS A 615 9.85 -0.58 -19.35
N LEU A 616 8.52 -0.37 -19.33
CA LEU A 616 7.94 0.95 -19.59
C LEU A 616 8.25 1.95 -18.47
N ASN A 617 8.26 1.52 -17.21
CA ASN A 617 8.63 2.36 -16.07
C ASN A 617 10.13 2.74 -16.08
N GLU A 618 11.05 1.85 -16.46
CA GLU A 618 12.47 2.19 -16.66
C GLU A 618 12.66 3.18 -17.84
N LEU A 619 11.77 3.14 -18.85
CA LEU A 619 11.71 4.11 -19.96
C LEU A 619 11.01 5.44 -19.60
N GLY A 620 10.42 5.58 -18.41
CA GLY A 620 9.64 6.76 -17.99
C GLY A 620 8.26 6.89 -18.65
N ASP A 621 7.74 5.85 -19.29
CA ASP A 621 6.44 5.89 -19.98
C ASP A 621 5.27 5.50 -19.06
N HIS A 622 4.71 6.50 -18.39
CA HIS A 622 3.50 6.31 -17.58
C HIS A 622 2.20 6.31 -18.39
N SER A 623 2.24 6.55 -19.71
CA SER A 623 1.00 6.71 -20.50
C SER A 623 0.14 5.44 -20.64
N LEU A 624 0.66 4.25 -20.28
CA LEU A 624 -0.16 3.05 -20.10
C LEU A 624 -0.97 3.09 -18.79
N VAL A 625 -0.39 3.62 -17.70
CA VAL A 625 -1.09 3.89 -16.43
C VAL A 625 -2.20 4.90 -16.68
N GLU A 626 -1.88 6.02 -17.35
CA GLU A 626 -2.86 7.04 -17.74
C GLU A 626 -3.99 6.45 -18.59
N GLN A 627 -3.70 5.58 -19.56
CA GLN A 627 -4.71 4.91 -20.37
C GLN A 627 -5.65 4.04 -19.52
N ILE A 628 -5.13 3.27 -18.56
CA ILE A 628 -5.93 2.44 -17.66
C ILE A 628 -6.75 3.31 -16.71
N GLN A 629 -6.13 4.28 -16.03
CA GLN A 629 -6.83 5.26 -15.20
C GLN A 629 -7.92 6.02 -15.97
N LYS A 630 -7.69 6.38 -17.24
CA LYS A 630 -8.67 7.04 -18.11
C LYS A 630 -9.79 6.09 -18.55
N CYS A 631 -9.51 4.80 -18.73
CA CYS A 631 -10.54 3.77 -18.97
C CYS A 631 -11.39 3.49 -17.72
N LEU A 632 -10.82 3.61 -16.52
CA LEU A 632 -11.54 3.56 -15.24
C LEU A 632 -12.39 4.82 -15.03
N LYS A 633 -11.78 6.01 -15.14
CA LYS A 633 -12.43 7.33 -15.02
C LYS A 633 -13.52 7.55 -16.10
N SER A 634 -13.53 6.79 -17.21
CA SER A 634 -14.59 6.78 -18.23
C SER A 634 -15.48 5.53 -18.25
N GLY A 635 -15.32 4.60 -17.30
CA GLY A 635 -16.15 3.39 -17.16
C GLY A 635 -16.02 2.34 -18.27
N LYS A 636 -15.20 2.57 -19.31
CA LYS A 636 -15.06 1.70 -20.48
C LYS A 636 -14.54 0.30 -20.16
N ILE A 637 -13.81 0.14 -19.06
CA ILE A 637 -13.26 -1.15 -18.64
C ILE A 637 -14.39 -2.18 -18.36
N LYS A 638 -15.58 -1.72 -17.92
CA LYS A 638 -16.79 -2.55 -17.71
C LYS A 638 -17.30 -3.22 -18.99
N GLU A 639 -16.85 -2.77 -20.15
CA GLU A 639 -17.31 -3.20 -21.47
C GLU A 639 -16.30 -4.10 -22.19
N ALA A 640 -15.05 -4.13 -21.71
CA ALA A 640 -13.98 -4.87 -22.33
C ALA A 640 -13.98 -6.36 -21.95
N THR A 641 -13.65 -7.20 -22.94
CA THR A 641 -13.14 -8.55 -22.74
C THR A 641 -11.63 -8.46 -22.52
N ILE A 642 -11.21 -8.55 -21.26
CA ILE A 642 -9.82 -8.42 -20.81
C ILE A 642 -9.29 -9.82 -20.49
N SER A 643 -8.12 -10.19 -21.05
CA SER A 643 -7.50 -11.50 -20.82
C SER A 643 -6.92 -11.63 -19.40
N SER A 644 -6.56 -12.85 -18.96
CA SER A 644 -5.94 -13.05 -17.65
C SER A 644 -4.63 -12.29 -17.49
N SER A 645 -3.77 -12.29 -18.50
CA SER A 645 -2.51 -11.52 -18.52
C SER A 645 -2.74 -10.00 -18.47
N GLN A 646 -3.75 -9.50 -19.18
CA GLN A 646 -4.12 -8.08 -19.15
C GLN A 646 -4.67 -7.67 -17.77
N TRP A 647 -5.42 -8.53 -17.07
CA TRP A 647 -5.79 -8.29 -15.67
C TRP A 647 -4.58 -8.20 -14.76
N SER A 648 -3.59 -9.07 -14.91
CA SER A 648 -2.34 -9.02 -14.12
C SER A 648 -1.51 -7.75 -14.36
N ALA A 649 -1.58 -7.17 -15.56
CA ALA A 649 -1.04 -5.85 -15.87
C ALA A 649 -1.87 -4.72 -15.21
N VAL A 650 -3.20 -4.78 -15.22
CA VAL A 650 -4.08 -3.82 -14.51
C VAL A 650 -3.84 -3.86 -13.00
N VAL A 651 -3.72 -5.05 -12.40
CA VAL A 651 -3.35 -5.24 -10.98
C VAL A 651 -2.00 -4.61 -10.69
N CYS A 652 -1.00 -4.83 -11.56
CA CYS A 652 0.32 -4.23 -11.39
C CYS A 652 0.22 -2.70 -11.39
N VAL A 653 -0.45 -2.13 -12.37
CA VAL A 653 -0.66 -0.68 -12.54
C VAL A 653 -1.39 -0.04 -11.36
N LEU A 654 -2.36 -0.74 -10.76
CA LEU A 654 -3.06 -0.28 -9.56
C LEU A 654 -2.15 -0.32 -8.32
N LEU A 655 -1.33 -1.36 -8.18
CA LEU A 655 -0.41 -1.53 -7.04
C LEU A 655 0.86 -0.66 -7.11
N THR A 656 1.25 -0.19 -8.31
CA THR A 656 2.43 0.67 -8.50
C THR A 656 2.09 2.11 -8.88
N SER A 657 0.85 2.54 -8.65
CA SER A 657 0.44 3.95 -8.74
C SER A 657 0.96 4.72 -7.52
N GLU A 658 1.31 6.00 -7.69
CA GLU A 658 1.61 6.92 -6.58
C GLU A 658 0.32 7.49 -5.92
N GLU A 659 -0.87 7.21 -6.49
CA GLU A 659 -2.16 7.45 -5.84
C GLU A 659 -2.40 6.39 -4.73
N ASP A 660 -2.50 6.80 -3.46
CA ASP A 660 -2.84 5.90 -2.34
C ASP A 660 -4.14 5.10 -2.61
N LEU A 661 -4.10 3.78 -2.37
CA LEU A 661 -5.25 2.86 -2.49
C LEU A 661 -6.24 2.99 -1.31
N ASP A 662 -6.58 4.22 -0.93
CA ASP A 662 -7.43 4.50 0.24
C ASP A 662 -8.89 4.04 0.00
N GLU A 663 -9.38 4.06 -1.26
CA GLU A 663 -10.67 3.47 -1.66
C GLU A 663 -10.62 2.69 -3.00
N PHE A 664 -10.89 1.39 -2.93
CA PHE A 664 -11.12 0.53 -4.09
C PHE A 664 -12.62 0.26 -4.30
N CYS A 665 -13.13 0.46 -5.52
CA CYS A 665 -14.53 0.16 -5.88
C CYS A 665 -14.58 -0.87 -7.00
N LEU A 666 -15.16 -2.05 -6.75
CA LEU A 666 -15.26 -3.11 -7.75
C LEU A 666 -16.24 -2.73 -8.87
N ASP A 667 -17.25 -1.90 -8.58
CA ASP A 667 -18.25 -1.46 -9.57
C ASP A 667 -17.58 -0.92 -10.84
N LYS A 668 -16.47 -0.18 -10.68
CA LYS A 668 -15.66 0.43 -11.75
C LYS A 668 -15.23 -0.60 -12.80
N PHE A 669 -15.09 -1.87 -12.41
CA PHE A 669 -14.59 -2.97 -13.22
C PHE A 669 -15.69 -3.91 -13.74
N VAL A 670 -16.80 -4.06 -13.01
CA VAL A 670 -17.79 -5.13 -13.23
C VAL A 670 -19.14 -4.64 -13.76
N LYS A 671 -19.99 -5.58 -14.20
CA LYS A 671 -21.41 -5.35 -14.52
C LYS A 671 -22.28 -6.24 -13.63
N ALA A 672 -23.13 -5.65 -12.80
CA ALA A 672 -23.90 -6.33 -11.74
C ALA A 672 -24.65 -7.62 -12.16
N LYS A 673 -25.04 -7.73 -13.44
CA LYS A 673 -25.79 -8.87 -13.98
C LYS A 673 -24.97 -10.15 -14.24
N ASN A 674 -23.64 -10.14 -14.11
CA ASN A 674 -22.79 -11.31 -14.42
C ASN A 674 -21.97 -11.77 -13.21
N LYS A 675 -22.63 -12.36 -12.21
CA LYS A 675 -22.00 -12.80 -10.95
C LYS A 675 -20.70 -13.58 -11.16
N HIS A 676 -20.70 -14.58 -12.05
CA HIS A 676 -19.53 -15.44 -12.27
C HIS A 676 -18.30 -14.68 -12.81
N LYS A 677 -18.45 -13.85 -13.86
CA LYS A 677 -17.33 -12.98 -14.32
C LYS A 677 -16.90 -12.01 -13.22
N ASN A 678 -17.83 -11.56 -12.38
CA ASN A 678 -17.52 -10.62 -11.31
C ASN A 678 -16.70 -11.28 -10.19
N MET A 679 -16.87 -12.59 -9.92
CA MET A 679 -16.03 -13.36 -8.99
C MET A 679 -14.63 -13.64 -9.56
N GLU A 680 -14.54 -13.99 -10.85
CA GLU A 680 -13.26 -14.09 -11.57
C GLU A 680 -12.45 -12.78 -11.48
N VAL A 681 -13.12 -11.63 -11.67
CA VAL A 681 -12.50 -10.30 -11.56
C VAL A 681 -12.17 -9.92 -10.10
N LEU A 682 -13.02 -10.28 -9.14
CA LEU A 682 -12.77 -10.06 -7.70
C LEU A 682 -11.53 -10.84 -7.22
N GLN A 683 -11.42 -12.12 -7.60
CA GLN A 683 -10.24 -12.94 -7.30
C GLN A 683 -8.97 -12.36 -7.93
N LYS A 684 -9.02 -11.91 -9.19
CA LYS A 684 -7.89 -11.27 -9.86
C LYS A 684 -7.49 -9.93 -9.22
N LEU A 685 -8.44 -9.18 -8.67
CA LEU A 685 -8.20 -7.90 -7.98
C LEU A 685 -7.91 -8.06 -6.47
N LEU A 686 -7.88 -9.29 -5.93
CA LEU A 686 -7.59 -9.55 -4.52
C LEU A 686 -6.27 -8.92 -4.01
N PRO A 687 -5.16 -8.88 -4.78
CA PRO A 687 -3.95 -8.17 -4.35
C PRO A 687 -4.18 -6.67 -4.11
N VAL A 688 -5.03 -6.03 -4.92
CA VAL A 688 -5.40 -4.61 -4.73
C VAL A 688 -6.24 -4.44 -3.47
N ILE A 689 -7.17 -5.37 -3.23
CA ILE A 689 -8.07 -5.37 -2.05
C ILE A 689 -7.30 -5.55 -0.74
N LYS A 690 -6.23 -6.35 -0.73
CA LYS A 690 -5.36 -6.56 0.45
C LYS A 690 -4.64 -5.27 0.90
N GLU A 691 -4.19 -4.46 -0.05
CA GLU A 691 -3.52 -3.18 0.23
C GLU A 691 -4.53 -2.03 0.46
N SER A 692 -5.81 -2.22 0.13
CA SER A 692 -6.84 -1.17 0.18
C SER A 692 -7.37 -0.92 1.58
N ARG A 693 -7.60 0.36 1.93
CA ARG A 693 -8.17 0.74 3.23
C ARG A 693 -9.70 0.72 3.26
N SER A 694 -10.37 1.15 2.20
CA SER A 694 -11.83 1.09 2.02
C SER A 694 -12.19 0.32 0.75
N VAL A 695 -13.15 -0.60 0.84
CA VAL A 695 -13.51 -1.52 -0.25
C VAL A 695 -15.03 -1.50 -0.50
N GLN A 696 -15.40 -0.93 -1.64
CA GLN A 696 -16.78 -0.71 -2.08
C GLN A 696 -17.19 -1.75 -3.13
N LEU A 697 -17.99 -2.72 -2.70
CA LEU A 697 -18.47 -3.86 -3.51
C LEU A 697 -20.00 -3.86 -3.66
N SER A 698 -20.67 -2.77 -3.28
CA SER A 698 -22.14 -2.73 -3.27
C SER A 698 -22.73 -2.97 -4.66
N ASN A 699 -23.81 -3.76 -4.73
CA ASN A 699 -24.51 -4.16 -5.96
C ASN A 699 -23.59 -4.77 -7.06
N CYS A 700 -22.43 -5.33 -6.71
CA CYS A 700 -21.47 -5.90 -7.66
C CYS A 700 -21.78 -7.35 -8.07
N GLY A 701 -22.81 -7.98 -7.50
CA GLY A 701 -23.15 -9.39 -7.74
C GLY A 701 -22.21 -10.35 -7.00
N VAL A 702 -21.74 -9.96 -5.81
CA VAL A 702 -20.91 -10.79 -4.92
C VAL A 702 -21.70 -11.99 -4.41
N THR A 703 -21.01 -13.11 -4.22
CA THR A 703 -21.52 -14.38 -3.70
C THR A 703 -20.63 -14.87 -2.55
N ASP A 704 -20.96 -16.00 -1.95
CA ASP A 704 -20.13 -16.70 -0.96
C ASP A 704 -18.72 -17.05 -1.47
N GLU A 705 -18.55 -17.42 -2.73
CA GLU A 705 -17.23 -17.54 -3.39
C GLU A 705 -16.41 -16.25 -3.26
N GLY A 706 -17.07 -15.10 -3.43
CA GLY A 706 -16.45 -13.79 -3.25
C GLY A 706 -16.16 -13.45 -1.79
N CYS A 707 -17.02 -13.89 -0.86
CA CYS A 707 -16.76 -13.79 0.57
C CYS A 707 -15.51 -14.58 0.99
N ALA A 708 -15.30 -15.79 0.46
CA ALA A 708 -14.08 -16.56 0.70
C ALA A 708 -12.81 -15.82 0.24
N ALA A 709 -12.84 -15.17 -0.93
CA ALA A 709 -11.74 -14.33 -1.39
C ALA A 709 -11.48 -13.13 -0.46
N LEU A 710 -12.53 -12.51 0.10
CA LEU A 710 -12.41 -11.38 1.03
C LEU A 710 -11.85 -11.78 2.40
N VAL A 711 -12.05 -13.01 2.86
CA VAL A 711 -11.41 -13.53 4.10
C VAL A 711 -9.88 -13.48 3.98
N LEU A 712 -9.33 -13.77 2.79
CA LEU A 712 -7.88 -13.68 2.53
C LEU A 712 -7.33 -12.24 2.57
N ALA A 713 -8.20 -11.21 2.58
CA ALA A 713 -7.83 -9.81 2.82
C ALA A 713 -8.10 -9.36 4.26
N LEU A 714 -9.12 -9.92 4.94
CA LEU A 714 -9.37 -9.65 6.36
C LEU A 714 -8.26 -10.24 7.25
N ARG A 715 -7.71 -11.41 6.88
CA ARG A 715 -6.61 -12.11 7.55
C ARG A 715 -5.20 -11.71 7.07
N SER A 716 -5.04 -10.66 6.26
CA SER A 716 -3.70 -10.25 5.82
C SER A 716 -2.89 -9.67 6.99
N ILE A 717 -1.56 -9.85 6.95
CA ILE A 717 -0.64 -9.31 7.95
C ILE A 717 0.38 -8.42 7.23
N PRO A 718 0.30 -7.08 7.38
CA PRO A 718 -0.70 -6.31 8.13
C PRO A 718 -2.07 -6.21 7.43
N SER A 719 -3.14 -6.13 8.22
CA SER A 719 -4.50 -5.86 7.73
C SER A 719 -4.65 -4.36 7.46
N HIS A 720 -4.63 -3.95 6.18
CA HIS A 720 -4.86 -2.57 5.76
C HIS A 720 -6.34 -2.19 5.75
N LEU A 721 -7.22 -3.16 5.49
CA LEU A 721 -8.65 -2.96 5.37
C LEU A 721 -9.26 -2.41 6.68
N ARG A 722 -10.10 -1.37 6.55
CA ARG A 722 -10.87 -0.73 7.63
C ARG A 722 -12.36 -0.66 7.32
N GLU A 723 -12.74 -0.65 6.05
CA GLU A 723 -14.11 -0.45 5.63
C GLU A 723 -14.50 -1.41 4.51
N LEU A 724 -15.59 -2.17 4.69
CA LEU A 724 -16.07 -3.14 3.70
C LEU A 724 -17.58 -2.96 3.49
N ASN A 725 -17.95 -2.56 2.26
CA ASN A 725 -19.35 -2.38 1.87
C ASN A 725 -19.77 -3.43 0.84
N LEU A 726 -20.59 -4.38 1.29
CA LEU A 726 -21.14 -5.48 0.51
C LEU A 726 -22.65 -5.31 0.22
N SER A 727 -23.22 -4.13 0.48
CA SER A 727 -24.67 -3.89 0.39
C SER A 727 -25.27 -4.23 -0.99
N GLY A 728 -26.44 -4.87 -1.02
CA GLY A 728 -27.13 -5.25 -2.26
C GLY A 728 -26.48 -6.40 -3.01
N ASN A 729 -25.80 -7.31 -2.31
CA ASN A 729 -25.27 -8.55 -2.87
C ASN A 729 -25.90 -9.76 -2.19
N GLU A 730 -26.48 -10.68 -2.97
CA GLU A 730 -27.10 -11.92 -2.49
C GLU A 730 -26.03 -12.94 -2.03
N ILE A 731 -25.33 -12.63 -0.94
CA ILE A 731 -24.30 -13.49 -0.33
C ILE A 731 -24.90 -14.51 0.65
N GLY A 732 -26.09 -14.21 1.20
CA GLY A 732 -26.79 -15.07 2.16
C GLY A 732 -25.99 -15.36 3.44
N ASP A 733 -26.48 -16.33 4.20
CA ASP A 733 -25.86 -16.77 5.45
C ASP A 733 -24.53 -17.51 5.22
N SER A 734 -24.36 -18.22 4.09
CA SER A 734 -23.08 -18.86 3.72
C SER A 734 -21.96 -17.84 3.54
N GLY A 735 -22.21 -16.75 2.82
CA GLY A 735 -21.25 -15.67 2.66
C GLY A 735 -20.94 -14.94 3.97
N VAL A 736 -21.94 -14.75 4.84
CA VAL A 736 -21.71 -14.15 6.17
C VAL A 736 -20.96 -15.08 7.11
N MET A 737 -21.19 -16.40 7.09
CA MET A 737 -20.40 -17.37 7.85
C MET A 737 -18.91 -17.32 7.46
N LEU A 738 -18.62 -17.27 6.15
CA LEU A 738 -17.24 -17.10 5.66
C LEU A 738 -16.62 -15.79 6.15
N LEU A 739 -17.31 -14.64 5.99
CA LEU A 739 -16.83 -13.35 6.49
C LEU A 739 -16.61 -13.36 8.01
N SER A 740 -17.46 -14.05 8.77
CA SER A 740 -17.37 -14.17 10.24
C SER A 740 -16.05 -14.84 10.64
N ALA A 741 -15.65 -15.92 9.97
CA ALA A 741 -14.34 -16.55 10.17
C ALA A 741 -13.14 -15.64 9.79
N GLY A 742 -13.37 -14.57 9.01
CA GLY A 742 -12.39 -13.51 8.77
C GLY A 742 -12.35 -12.41 9.85
N LEU A 743 -13.47 -12.17 10.54
CA LEU A 743 -13.60 -11.20 11.64
C LEU A 743 -13.13 -11.77 13.00
N GLU A 744 -13.16 -13.09 13.16
CA GLU A 744 -12.59 -13.81 14.31
C GLU A 744 -11.06 -13.65 14.42
N ASP A 745 -10.38 -13.33 13.32
CA ASP A 745 -8.93 -13.20 13.27
C ASP A 745 -8.41 -12.03 14.15
N PRO A 746 -7.49 -12.27 15.10
CA PRO A 746 -6.92 -11.22 15.95
C PRO A 746 -6.18 -10.12 15.18
N HIS A 747 -5.71 -10.39 13.97
CA HIS A 747 -5.06 -9.43 13.08
C HIS A 747 -6.06 -8.61 12.26
N CYS A 748 -7.33 -9.03 12.14
CA CYS A 748 -8.38 -8.23 11.50
C CYS A 748 -8.57 -6.87 12.19
N LYS A 749 -8.72 -5.80 11.40
CA LYS A 749 -8.88 -4.42 11.89
C LYS A 749 -10.09 -3.69 11.29
N LEU A 750 -11.08 -4.43 10.77
CA LEU A 750 -12.27 -3.82 10.16
C LEU A 750 -13.05 -2.93 11.14
N GLU A 751 -13.23 -1.65 10.81
CA GLU A 751 -13.96 -0.69 11.65
C GLU A 751 -15.41 -0.51 11.18
N LYS A 752 -15.70 -0.73 9.90
CA LYS A 752 -17.03 -0.51 9.29
C LYS A 752 -17.42 -1.65 8.35
N LEU A 753 -18.60 -2.22 8.58
CA LEU A 753 -19.16 -3.30 7.78
C LEU A 753 -20.60 -2.97 7.38
N TRP A 754 -20.86 -2.94 6.06
CA TRP A 754 -22.21 -2.76 5.52
C TRP A 754 -22.66 -4.01 4.76
N LEU A 755 -23.73 -4.61 5.24
CA LEU A 755 -24.38 -5.82 4.72
C LEU A 755 -25.88 -5.54 4.43
N SER A 756 -26.22 -4.32 3.99
CA SER A 756 -27.62 -3.96 3.69
C SER A 756 -28.14 -4.83 2.55
N ASP A 757 -29.34 -5.39 2.68
CA ASP A 757 -30.04 -6.13 1.62
C ASP A 757 -29.22 -7.32 1.07
N CYS A 758 -28.47 -8.00 1.96
CA CYS A 758 -27.56 -9.09 1.62
C CYS A 758 -28.19 -10.50 1.66
N GLY A 759 -29.45 -10.60 2.09
CA GLY A 759 -30.17 -11.87 2.23
C GLY A 759 -29.84 -12.66 3.50
N VAL A 760 -29.29 -12.00 4.52
CA VAL A 760 -28.92 -12.60 5.81
C VAL A 760 -30.18 -12.93 6.63
N THR A 761 -30.18 -14.05 7.33
CA THR A 761 -31.23 -14.50 8.25
C THR A 761 -30.73 -14.51 9.70
N ASP A 762 -31.38 -15.27 10.59
CA ASP A 762 -30.93 -15.51 11.95
C ASP A 762 -29.66 -16.37 12.03
N GLU A 763 -29.42 -17.28 11.07
CA GLU A 763 -28.23 -18.14 11.04
C GLU A 763 -26.94 -17.34 10.80
N GLY A 764 -26.88 -16.53 9.74
CA GLY A 764 -25.73 -15.68 9.46
C GLY A 764 -25.56 -14.57 10.49
N CYS A 765 -26.64 -14.11 11.11
CA CYS A 765 -26.55 -13.18 12.24
C CYS A 765 -25.94 -13.82 13.49
N ALA A 766 -26.27 -15.09 13.79
CA ALA A 766 -25.64 -15.84 14.87
C ALA A 766 -24.13 -16.04 14.63
N ALA A 767 -23.72 -16.38 13.39
CA ALA A 767 -22.32 -16.49 13.02
C ALA A 767 -21.55 -15.16 13.15
N LEU A 768 -22.11 -14.07 12.62
CA LEU A 768 -21.54 -12.72 12.75
C LEU A 768 -21.41 -12.30 14.22
N THR A 769 -22.40 -12.64 15.05
CA THR A 769 -22.36 -12.38 16.49
C THR A 769 -21.26 -13.20 17.18
N SER A 770 -21.08 -14.48 16.81
CA SER A 770 -19.98 -15.31 17.34
C SER A 770 -18.64 -14.63 17.10
N ALA A 771 -18.38 -14.22 15.86
CA ALA A 771 -17.15 -13.54 15.49
C ALA A 771 -16.90 -12.24 16.26
N LEU A 772 -17.93 -11.40 16.40
CA LEU A 772 -17.85 -10.16 17.18
C LEU A 772 -17.78 -10.40 18.70
N ARG A 773 -18.10 -11.59 19.20
CA ARG A 773 -17.86 -11.99 20.60
C ARG A 773 -16.40 -12.43 20.81
N SER A 774 -15.83 -13.14 19.83
CA SER A 774 -14.42 -13.57 19.82
C SER A 774 -13.44 -12.40 19.66
N ASN A 775 -13.71 -11.47 18.75
CA ASN A 775 -12.92 -10.24 18.55
C ASN A 775 -13.80 -8.98 18.67
N PRO A 776 -14.20 -8.56 19.88
CA PRO A 776 -15.09 -7.38 20.07
C PRO A 776 -14.40 -6.04 19.78
N SER A 777 -13.08 -6.04 19.57
CA SER A 777 -12.23 -4.86 19.75
C SER A 777 -12.09 -3.94 18.53
N HIS A 778 -12.65 -4.31 17.37
CA HIS A 778 -12.35 -3.68 16.08
C HIS A 778 -13.55 -2.92 15.47
N LEU A 779 -14.72 -3.57 15.32
CA LEU A 779 -15.85 -2.99 14.61
C LEU A 779 -16.53 -1.85 15.39
N ARG A 780 -16.77 -0.72 14.70
CA ARG A 780 -17.50 0.45 15.21
C ARG A 780 -18.87 0.64 14.56
N HIS A 781 -18.99 0.38 13.25
CA HIS A 781 -20.22 0.58 12.50
C HIS A 781 -20.68 -0.73 11.87
N LEU A 782 -21.94 -1.11 12.08
CA LEU A 782 -22.57 -2.28 11.47
C LEU A 782 -23.93 -1.91 10.85
N ASN A 783 -24.09 -2.16 9.55
CA ASN A 783 -25.38 -2.03 8.86
C ASN A 783 -25.90 -3.40 8.41
N LEU A 784 -27.07 -3.79 8.91
CA LEU A 784 -27.79 -5.02 8.55
C LEU A 784 -29.17 -4.74 7.92
N THR A 785 -29.45 -3.49 7.51
CA THR A 785 -30.73 -3.06 6.91
C THR A 785 -31.26 -4.05 5.86
N GLY A 786 -32.57 -4.30 5.82
CA GLY A 786 -33.23 -5.12 4.78
C GLY A 786 -33.03 -6.64 4.89
N ASN A 787 -32.27 -7.13 5.87
CA ASN A 787 -32.12 -8.56 6.15
C ASN A 787 -33.28 -9.11 7.01
N LYS A 788 -33.29 -10.41 7.30
CA LYS A 788 -34.37 -11.09 8.05
C LYS A 788 -33.86 -11.64 9.39
N LEU A 789 -33.39 -10.74 10.25
CA LEU A 789 -32.76 -11.09 11.52
C LEU A 789 -33.76 -11.67 12.54
N GLY A 790 -34.98 -11.14 12.60
CA GLY A 790 -35.96 -11.55 13.60
C GLY A 790 -35.41 -11.47 15.03
N ASN A 791 -35.51 -12.57 15.78
CA ASN A 791 -35.03 -12.65 17.18
C ASN A 791 -33.50 -12.76 17.34
N SER A 792 -32.71 -12.93 16.27
CA SER A 792 -31.23 -12.98 16.38
C SER A 792 -30.60 -11.65 16.84
N VAL A 793 -31.37 -10.55 16.84
CA VAL A 793 -31.03 -9.28 17.52
C VAL A 793 -30.72 -9.48 19.01
N ASN A 794 -31.28 -10.52 19.65
CA ASN A 794 -30.94 -10.92 21.01
C ASN A 794 -29.45 -11.28 21.15
N LEU A 795 -28.88 -11.93 20.13
CA LEU A 795 -27.47 -12.31 20.06
C LEU A 795 -26.59 -11.07 19.83
N LEU A 796 -26.94 -10.20 18.88
CA LEU A 796 -26.24 -8.90 18.70
C LEU A 796 -26.22 -8.07 20.01
N SER A 797 -27.29 -8.17 20.80
CA SER A 797 -27.39 -7.50 22.10
C SER A 797 -26.49 -8.11 23.18
N ASP A 798 -26.09 -9.39 23.08
CA ASP A 798 -25.01 -9.94 23.93
C ASP A 798 -23.66 -9.29 23.59
N VAL A 799 -23.37 -9.10 22.30
CA VAL A 799 -22.12 -8.46 21.85
C VAL A 799 -22.06 -7.01 22.29
N LEU A 800 -23.17 -6.26 22.19
CA LEU A 800 -23.26 -4.91 22.73
C LEU A 800 -23.10 -4.83 24.26
N ARG A 801 -23.39 -5.92 25.00
CA ARG A 801 -23.16 -6.03 26.45
C ARG A 801 -21.70 -6.35 26.82
N ASN A 802 -20.83 -6.68 25.86
CA ASN A 802 -19.42 -6.93 26.10
C ASN A 802 -18.66 -5.59 26.33
N PRO A 803 -17.97 -5.39 27.47
CA PRO A 803 -17.29 -4.13 27.79
C PRO A 803 -16.12 -3.79 26.85
N HIS A 804 -15.69 -4.72 26.00
CA HIS A 804 -14.68 -4.49 24.96
C HIS A 804 -15.28 -4.16 23.58
N CYS A 805 -16.61 -4.22 23.43
CA CYS A 805 -17.30 -3.88 22.18
C CYS A 805 -17.22 -2.38 21.89
N LYS A 806 -16.77 -2.02 20.70
CA LYS A 806 -16.64 -0.62 20.25
C LYS A 806 -17.75 -0.16 19.30
N LEU A 807 -18.87 -0.89 19.23
CA LEU A 807 -19.94 -0.56 18.27
C LEU A 807 -20.64 0.75 18.67
N GLU A 808 -20.44 1.79 17.86
CA GLU A 808 -20.97 3.14 18.03
C GLU A 808 -22.26 3.37 17.21
N ILE A 809 -22.39 2.67 16.07
CA ILE A 809 -23.53 2.81 15.15
C ILE A 809 -24.05 1.43 14.72
N LEU A 810 -25.36 1.21 14.90
CA LEU A 810 -26.06 0.00 14.50
C LEU A 810 -27.33 0.35 13.70
N TRP A 811 -27.38 -0.11 12.45
CA TRP A 811 -28.55 0.02 11.59
C TRP A 811 -29.27 -1.33 11.43
N LEU A 812 -30.52 -1.40 11.88
CA LEU A 812 -31.40 -2.58 11.86
C LEU A 812 -32.71 -2.31 11.09
N ASN A 813 -32.70 -1.40 10.10
CA ASN A 813 -33.90 -0.99 9.40
C ASN A 813 -34.54 -2.16 8.64
N TYR A 814 -35.86 -2.29 8.72
CA TYR A 814 -36.64 -3.38 8.10
C TYR A 814 -36.17 -4.82 8.43
N CYS A 815 -35.41 -5.01 9.52
CA CYS A 815 -34.80 -6.30 9.88
C CYS A 815 -35.75 -7.35 10.48
N GLY A 816 -37.02 -6.98 10.69
CA GLY A 816 -37.99 -7.82 11.40
C GLY A 816 -37.80 -7.84 12.92
N VAL A 817 -37.23 -6.78 13.51
CA VAL A 817 -37.01 -6.68 14.95
C VAL A 817 -38.35 -6.76 15.71
N THR A 818 -38.39 -7.64 16.71
CA THR A 818 -39.54 -7.92 17.58
C THR A 818 -39.49 -7.10 18.88
N ASP A 819 -40.53 -7.16 19.71
CA ASP A 819 -40.53 -6.58 21.05
C ASP A 819 -39.50 -7.28 21.98
N GLU A 820 -39.29 -8.59 21.81
CA GLU A 820 -38.19 -9.32 22.45
C GLU A 820 -36.81 -8.76 22.02
N GLY A 821 -36.65 -8.48 20.72
CA GLY A 821 -35.46 -7.79 20.19
C GLY A 821 -35.25 -6.42 20.83
N CYS A 822 -36.32 -5.64 21.03
CA CYS A 822 -36.27 -4.37 21.77
C CYS A 822 -35.91 -4.55 23.25
N ALA A 823 -36.38 -5.60 23.93
CA ALA A 823 -36.01 -5.90 25.31
C ALA A 823 -34.50 -6.24 25.44
N SER A 824 -33.98 -6.98 24.47
CA SER A 824 -32.55 -7.28 24.39
C SER A 824 -31.72 -6.04 24.10
N LEU A 825 -32.14 -5.18 23.16
CA LEU A 825 -31.49 -3.89 22.90
C LEU A 825 -31.53 -2.97 24.13
N ALA A 826 -32.63 -2.95 24.89
CA ALA A 826 -32.71 -2.22 26.16
C ALA A 826 -31.66 -2.71 27.17
N SER A 827 -31.51 -4.03 27.32
CA SER A 827 -30.48 -4.63 28.19
C SER A 827 -29.05 -4.26 27.80
N ALA A 828 -28.82 -3.99 26.52
CA ALA A 828 -27.53 -3.53 25.99
C ALA A 828 -27.31 -2.02 26.18
N LEU A 829 -28.36 -1.19 26.07
CA LEU A 829 -28.28 0.25 26.36
C LEU A 829 -27.93 0.52 27.83
N ARG A 830 -28.41 -0.32 28.77
CA ARG A 830 -28.03 -0.32 30.19
C ARG A 830 -26.61 -0.83 30.51
N SER A 831 -25.88 -1.39 29.54
CA SER A 831 -24.54 -1.90 29.81
C SER A 831 -23.58 -0.76 30.17
N ASN A 832 -22.59 -1.04 31.02
CA ASN A 832 -21.58 -0.06 31.39
C ASN A 832 -20.17 -0.67 31.25
N PRO A 833 -19.35 -0.25 30.26
CA PRO A 833 -19.62 0.80 29.29
C PRO A 833 -20.46 0.33 28.09
N SER A 834 -21.63 0.94 27.88
CA SER A 834 -22.27 0.97 26.56
C SER A 834 -21.50 1.96 25.66
N HIS A 835 -21.24 1.57 24.42
CA HIS A 835 -20.58 2.40 23.40
C HIS A 835 -21.55 2.92 22.32
N LEU A 836 -22.78 2.39 22.27
CA LEU A 836 -23.73 2.68 21.20
C LEU A 836 -24.23 4.13 21.27
N ARG A 837 -24.02 4.87 20.18
CA ARG A 837 -24.42 6.28 20.04
C ARG A 837 -25.61 6.47 19.10
N GLN A 838 -25.80 5.56 18.16
CA GLN A 838 -26.78 5.69 17.08
C GLN A 838 -27.45 4.35 16.81
N LEU A 839 -28.77 4.32 16.97
CA LEU A 839 -29.61 3.13 16.76
C LEU A 839 -30.72 3.47 15.78
N ASP A 840 -30.74 2.76 14.65
CA ASP A 840 -31.72 2.94 13.57
C ASP A 840 -32.59 1.68 13.45
N LEU A 841 -33.90 1.84 13.66
CA LEU A 841 -34.89 0.76 13.76
C LEU A 841 -36.06 0.96 12.77
N ILE A 842 -35.90 1.79 11.74
CA ILE A 842 -36.96 2.21 10.82
C ILE A 842 -37.66 1.02 10.17
N GLY A 843 -39.00 1.04 10.14
CA GLY A 843 -39.83 0.05 9.47
C GLY A 843 -39.95 -1.30 10.19
N ASN A 844 -39.36 -1.46 11.37
CA ASN A 844 -39.62 -2.62 12.23
C ASN A 844 -40.92 -2.39 13.00
N LYS A 845 -41.89 -3.30 12.87
CA LYS A 845 -43.21 -3.21 13.48
C LYS A 845 -43.20 -3.61 14.96
N VAL A 846 -42.33 -2.97 15.73
CA VAL A 846 -42.12 -3.22 17.17
C VAL A 846 -43.32 -2.81 18.02
N GLY A 847 -44.11 -1.84 17.54
CA GLY A 847 -45.31 -1.33 18.20
C GLY A 847 -45.03 -0.77 19.61
N ASP A 848 -46.11 -0.48 20.33
CA ASP A 848 -46.03 0.08 21.68
C ASP A 848 -45.39 -0.89 22.68
N LEU A 849 -45.66 -2.19 22.55
CA LEU A 849 -45.03 -3.23 23.38
C LEU A 849 -43.50 -3.21 23.24
N GLY A 850 -42.95 -3.14 22.02
CA GLY A 850 -41.52 -3.04 21.79
C GLY A 850 -40.90 -1.74 22.33
N ILE A 851 -41.62 -0.62 22.24
CA ILE A 851 -41.17 0.64 22.87
C ILE A 851 -41.20 0.54 24.40
N ASN A 852 -42.25 -0.03 24.99
CA ASN A 852 -42.34 -0.30 26.43
C ASN A 852 -41.18 -1.20 26.92
N ARG A 853 -40.65 -2.09 26.07
CA ARG A 853 -39.41 -2.83 26.35
C ARG A 853 -38.16 -1.96 26.22
N LEU A 854 -38.06 -1.14 25.18
CA LEU A 854 -36.90 -0.26 24.90
C LEU A 854 -36.71 0.85 25.94
N VAL A 855 -37.81 1.36 26.51
CA VAL A 855 -37.86 2.41 27.55
C VAL A 855 -36.91 2.13 28.71
N ALA A 856 -36.90 0.90 29.23
CA ALA A 856 -36.04 0.51 30.35
C ALA A 856 -34.52 0.50 30.02
N GLY A 857 -34.13 0.76 28.77
CA GLY A 857 -32.75 1.03 28.36
C GLY A 857 -32.44 2.51 28.13
N LEU A 858 -33.47 3.34 27.89
CA LEU A 858 -33.35 4.79 27.70
C LEU A 858 -33.43 5.55 29.03
N GLU A 859 -34.14 5.01 30.03
CA GLU A 859 -34.20 5.53 31.40
C GLU A 859 -32.87 5.43 32.15
N ASP A 860 -31.97 4.55 31.72
CA ASP A 860 -30.71 4.27 32.43
C ASP A 860 -29.74 5.47 32.36
N PRO A 861 -29.21 5.97 33.50
CA PRO A 861 -28.27 7.09 33.53
C PRO A 861 -26.94 6.85 32.77
N HIS A 862 -26.59 5.59 32.48
CA HIS A 862 -25.40 5.23 31.70
C HIS A 862 -25.68 5.09 30.20
N CYS A 863 -26.94 5.22 29.74
CA CYS A 863 -27.27 5.23 28.32
C CYS A 863 -26.58 6.40 27.60
N LYS A 864 -25.80 6.09 26.56
CA LYS A 864 -25.02 7.07 25.77
C LYS A 864 -25.61 7.36 24.39
N LEU A 865 -26.85 6.95 24.14
CA LEU A 865 -27.50 7.03 22.84
C LEU A 865 -27.81 8.49 22.47
N GLU A 866 -27.22 8.99 21.39
CA GLU A 866 -27.36 10.37 20.93
C GLU A 866 -28.45 10.51 19.86
N LYS A 867 -28.75 9.44 19.11
CA LYS A 867 -29.70 9.45 17.99
C LYS A 867 -30.51 8.16 17.95
N LEU A 868 -31.83 8.30 17.90
CA LEU A 868 -32.79 7.21 17.84
C LEU A 868 -33.80 7.47 16.72
N TRP A 869 -33.91 6.51 15.82
CA TRP A 869 -34.85 6.55 14.69
C TRP A 869 -35.83 5.40 14.77
N LEU A 870 -37.11 5.77 14.89
CA LEU A 870 -38.25 4.88 15.09
C LEU A 870 -39.35 5.19 14.05
N ARG A 871 -38.96 5.54 12.82
CA ARG A 871 -39.91 5.86 11.76
C ARG A 871 -40.63 4.61 11.26
N ASP A 872 -41.93 4.73 10.96
CA ASP A 872 -42.81 3.69 10.42
C ASP A 872 -42.83 2.40 11.29
N CYS A 873 -42.68 2.55 12.61
CA CYS A 873 -42.51 1.44 13.57
C CYS A 873 -43.83 0.90 14.17
N GLY A 874 -44.96 1.51 13.84
CA GLY A 874 -46.28 1.12 14.34
C GLY A 874 -46.61 1.59 15.75
N ILE A 875 -45.91 2.61 16.25
CA ILE A 875 -46.11 3.21 17.58
C ILE A 875 -47.43 4.02 17.57
N THR A 876 -48.16 4.01 18.69
CA THR A 876 -49.40 4.77 18.91
C THR A 876 -49.20 5.82 20.01
N ASP A 877 -50.27 6.23 20.70
CA ASP A 877 -50.22 7.13 21.84
C ASP A 877 -49.62 6.48 23.11
N GLU A 878 -49.78 5.16 23.30
CA GLU A 878 -49.24 4.43 24.46
C GLU A 878 -47.70 4.41 24.46
N GLY A 879 -47.06 3.91 23.40
CA GLY A 879 -45.61 3.82 23.30
C GLY A 879 -44.96 5.21 23.19
N CYS A 880 -45.68 6.21 22.67
CA CYS A 880 -45.24 7.60 22.72
C CYS A 880 -45.22 8.14 24.16
N ALA A 881 -46.23 7.82 24.97
CA ALA A 881 -46.27 8.19 26.39
C ALA A 881 -45.14 7.53 27.19
N ALA A 882 -44.88 6.25 26.94
CA ALA A 882 -43.78 5.52 27.58
C ALA A 882 -42.39 6.07 27.18
N LEU A 883 -42.19 6.38 25.90
CA LEU A 883 -40.96 7.03 25.42
C LEU A 883 -40.78 8.44 26.00
N ALA A 884 -41.88 9.20 26.16
CA ALA A 884 -41.85 10.49 26.83
C ALA A 884 -41.48 10.36 28.33
N SER A 885 -41.99 9.35 29.03
CA SER A 885 -41.57 9.03 30.40
C SER A 885 -40.05 8.77 30.46
N ALA A 886 -39.53 7.93 29.56
CA ALA A 886 -38.10 7.60 29.53
C ALA A 886 -37.20 8.83 29.34
N LEU A 887 -37.57 9.71 28.39
CA LEU A 887 -36.82 10.93 28.09
C LEU A 887 -37.04 12.04 29.14
N THR A 888 -38.10 11.98 29.95
CA THR A 888 -38.24 12.82 31.14
C THR A 888 -37.32 12.35 32.28
N SER A 889 -37.17 11.03 32.45
CA SER A 889 -36.30 10.41 33.47
C SER A 889 -34.81 10.58 33.16
N ASN A 890 -34.38 10.39 31.90
CA ASN A 890 -33.03 10.71 31.44
C ASN A 890 -33.06 11.68 30.23
N PRO A 891 -33.23 12.99 30.44
CA PRO A 891 -33.31 14.00 29.38
C PRO A 891 -31.95 14.30 28.71
N SER A 892 -30.86 13.75 29.24
CA SER A 892 -29.52 14.29 29.05
C SER A 892 -28.69 13.62 27.94
N HIS A 893 -29.18 12.54 27.33
CA HIS A 893 -28.43 11.73 26.36
C HIS A 893 -28.81 12.02 24.90
N LEU A 894 -30.11 12.06 24.59
CA LEU A 894 -30.60 12.09 23.21
C LEU A 894 -30.58 13.49 22.56
N GLY A 895 -29.90 13.62 21.42
CA GLY A 895 -29.84 14.83 20.61
C GLY A 895 -30.72 14.79 19.34
N HIS A 896 -31.12 13.60 18.88
CA HIS A 896 -31.99 13.42 17.71
C HIS A 896 -33.03 12.31 17.92
N LEU A 897 -34.31 12.64 17.70
CA LEU A 897 -35.42 11.69 17.72
C LEU A 897 -36.25 11.80 16.43
N SER A 898 -36.58 10.65 15.83
CA SER A 898 -37.57 10.58 14.76
C SER A 898 -38.63 9.52 15.06
N LEU A 899 -39.89 9.94 15.08
CA LEU A 899 -41.09 9.11 15.26
C LEU A 899 -42.03 9.21 14.05
N THR A 900 -41.51 9.55 12.87
CA THR A 900 -42.30 9.78 11.66
C THR A 900 -43.11 8.56 11.24
N GLY A 901 -44.35 8.75 10.78
CA GLY A 901 -45.22 7.64 10.31
C GLY A 901 -45.79 6.77 11.44
N ASN A 902 -45.84 7.28 12.68
CA ASN A 902 -46.43 6.62 13.84
C ASN A 902 -47.62 7.40 14.37
N LYS A 903 -48.67 6.74 14.85
CA LYS A 903 -49.96 7.35 15.18
C LYS A 903 -49.99 7.93 16.60
N LEU A 904 -49.13 8.92 16.85
CA LEU A 904 -48.94 9.52 18.17
C LEU A 904 -50.21 10.30 18.62
N GLY A 905 -50.86 11.01 17.69
CA GLY A 905 -52.02 11.84 18.01
C GLY A 905 -51.71 12.86 19.11
N ASN A 906 -52.51 12.88 20.18
CA ASN A 906 -52.40 13.86 21.27
C ASN A 906 -51.29 13.52 22.30
N SER A 907 -50.66 12.34 22.23
CA SER A 907 -49.55 11.97 23.12
C SER A 907 -48.29 12.83 22.93
N VAL A 908 -48.21 13.57 21.82
CA VAL A 908 -47.19 14.60 21.57
C VAL A 908 -47.13 15.68 22.67
N ASN A 909 -48.20 15.84 23.45
CA ASN A 909 -48.20 16.68 24.65
C ASN A 909 -47.13 16.22 25.67
N LEU A 910 -46.95 14.91 25.85
CA LEU A 910 -45.95 14.35 26.76
C LEU A 910 -44.53 14.51 26.22
N LEU A 911 -44.35 14.41 24.90
CA LEU A 911 -43.09 14.82 24.24
C LEU A 911 -42.83 16.33 24.35
N SER A 912 -43.87 17.15 24.49
CA SER A 912 -43.73 18.58 24.76
C SER A 912 -43.20 18.78 26.18
N ASP A 913 -43.66 18.01 27.17
CA ASP A 913 -43.13 18.06 28.54
C ASP A 913 -41.65 17.64 28.63
N VAL A 914 -41.21 16.67 27.82
CA VAL A 914 -39.78 16.36 27.64
C VAL A 914 -39.00 17.59 27.14
N LEU A 915 -39.55 18.35 26.19
CA LEU A 915 -38.94 19.60 25.71
C LEU A 915 -38.98 20.74 26.75
N GLN A 916 -39.87 20.67 27.75
CA GLN A 916 -39.88 21.60 28.89
C GLN A 916 -38.76 21.30 29.90
N ASN A 917 -38.17 20.11 29.91
CA ASN A 917 -37.10 19.77 30.84
C ASN A 917 -35.82 20.57 30.54
N PRO A 918 -35.26 21.36 31.49
CA PRO A 918 -34.10 22.21 31.24
C PRO A 918 -32.79 21.44 30.95
N HIS A 919 -32.77 20.12 31.19
CA HIS A 919 -31.65 19.25 30.85
C HIS A 919 -31.81 18.54 29.49
N CYS A 920 -32.91 18.78 28.77
CA CYS A 920 -33.20 18.20 27.46
C CYS A 920 -32.23 18.70 26.39
N LYS A 921 -31.41 17.80 25.83
CA LYS A 921 -30.42 18.12 24.78
C LYS A 921 -30.94 17.95 23.35
N LEU A 922 -32.23 17.71 23.15
CA LEU A 922 -32.79 17.39 21.84
C LEU A 922 -32.67 18.58 20.87
N GLU A 923 -31.77 18.46 19.89
CA GLU A 923 -31.58 19.46 18.83
C GLU A 923 -32.49 19.22 17.62
N LYS A 924 -32.95 17.98 17.41
CA LYS A 924 -33.68 17.57 16.21
C LYS A 924 -34.85 16.65 16.57
N LEU A 925 -36.06 17.04 16.14
CA LEU A 925 -37.30 16.30 16.38
C LEU A 925 -38.10 16.18 15.08
N TRP A 926 -38.28 14.94 14.60
CA TRP A 926 -38.99 14.64 13.34
C TRP A 926 -40.26 13.84 13.61
N LEU A 927 -41.40 14.53 13.51
CA LEU A 927 -42.75 14.07 13.76
C LEU A 927 -43.62 14.20 12.49
N ASN A 928 -43.06 13.93 11.31
CA ASN A 928 -43.88 13.91 10.08
C ASN A 928 -44.93 12.79 10.14
N ASP A 929 -46.12 13.01 9.61
CA ASP A 929 -47.17 11.97 9.46
C ASP A 929 -47.46 11.24 10.78
N CYS A 930 -47.88 12.02 11.80
CA CYS A 930 -48.06 11.55 13.18
C CYS A 930 -49.50 11.68 13.72
N ASP A 931 -50.46 12.03 12.85
CA ASP A 931 -51.83 12.51 13.17
C ASP A 931 -51.86 13.64 14.22
N ILE A 932 -50.81 14.48 14.26
CA ILE A 932 -50.77 15.67 15.11
C ILE A 932 -51.77 16.71 14.58
N LYS A 933 -52.49 17.32 15.52
CA LYS A 933 -53.52 18.35 15.29
C LYS A 933 -53.14 19.67 15.96
N ASP A 934 -53.94 20.70 15.75
CA ASP A 934 -53.85 22.03 16.37
C ASP A 934 -53.49 21.98 17.86
N GLU A 935 -54.11 21.11 18.66
CA GLU A 935 -53.87 20.99 20.11
C GLU A 935 -52.47 20.45 20.43
N GLY A 936 -52.03 19.42 19.71
CA GLY A 936 -50.68 18.87 19.85
C GLY A 936 -49.60 19.85 19.38
N CYS A 937 -49.90 20.63 18.35
CA CYS A 937 -49.05 21.74 17.92
C CYS A 937 -49.02 22.89 18.97
N ALA A 938 -50.13 23.13 19.68
CA ALA A 938 -50.20 24.10 20.77
C ALA A 938 -49.33 23.69 21.97
N ALA A 939 -49.32 22.41 22.33
CA ALA A 939 -48.44 21.88 23.39
C ALA A 939 -46.96 22.04 23.02
N LEU A 940 -46.55 21.66 21.80
CA LEU A 940 -45.19 21.87 21.30
C LEU A 940 -44.81 23.35 21.30
N ALA A 941 -45.72 24.24 20.89
CA ALA A 941 -45.50 25.68 20.88
C ALA A 941 -45.43 26.29 22.30
N SER A 942 -46.10 25.69 23.29
CA SER A 942 -45.96 26.07 24.69
C SER A 942 -44.58 25.67 25.22
N ALA A 943 -44.17 24.42 24.99
CA ALA A 943 -42.92 23.88 25.48
C ALA A 943 -41.70 24.63 24.94
N LEU A 944 -41.67 24.92 23.63
CA LEU A 944 -40.61 25.71 22.98
C LEU A 944 -40.52 27.18 23.46
N ARG A 945 -41.51 27.67 24.22
CA ARG A 945 -41.54 29.01 24.82
C ARG A 945 -41.21 29.00 26.32
N SER A 946 -41.52 27.93 27.04
CA SER A 946 -41.27 27.86 28.50
C SER A 946 -39.77 27.99 28.80
N ASN A 947 -38.94 27.15 28.18
CA ASN A 947 -37.49 27.11 28.34
C ASN A 947 -36.74 27.46 27.05
N PRO A 948 -35.48 27.93 27.13
CA PRO A 948 -34.65 28.30 25.98
C PRO A 948 -34.16 27.05 25.26
N SER A 949 -35.07 26.38 24.57
CA SER A 949 -34.91 25.03 24.00
C SER A 949 -33.61 24.84 23.19
N HIS A 950 -33.10 23.61 23.20
CA HIS A 950 -31.97 23.21 22.36
C HIS A 950 -32.39 22.86 20.92
N LEU A 951 -33.70 22.83 20.64
CA LEU A 951 -34.25 22.39 19.37
C LEU A 951 -33.92 23.38 18.23
N ARG A 952 -33.02 22.95 17.35
CA ARG A 952 -32.62 23.64 16.12
C ARG A 952 -33.49 23.24 14.93
N GLN A 953 -34.00 22.01 14.91
CA GLN A 953 -34.74 21.47 13.76
C GLN A 953 -36.04 20.77 14.20
N LEU A 954 -37.17 21.30 13.74
CA LEU A 954 -38.49 20.73 13.93
C LEU A 954 -39.10 20.37 12.58
N ASN A 955 -39.63 19.17 12.46
CA ASN A 955 -40.32 18.73 11.26
C ASN A 955 -41.68 18.11 11.62
N LEU A 956 -42.75 18.77 11.17
CA LEU A 956 -44.15 18.49 11.45
C LEU A 956 -44.95 18.27 10.15
N SER A 957 -44.29 18.03 9.03
CA SER A 957 -44.93 17.83 7.73
C SER A 957 -45.95 16.67 7.72
N LEU A 958 -46.97 16.71 6.87
CA LEU A 958 -48.03 15.68 6.76
C LEU A 958 -48.88 15.55 8.05
N ASN A 959 -49.06 16.63 8.81
CA ASN A 959 -49.93 16.69 10.01
C ASN A 959 -50.97 17.80 9.87
N LYS A 960 -52.18 17.56 10.37
CA LYS A 960 -53.34 18.46 10.21
C LYS A 960 -53.32 19.57 11.26
N ILE A 961 -52.36 20.48 11.12
CA ILE A 961 -52.01 21.52 12.11
C ILE A 961 -52.74 22.85 11.86
N GLY A 962 -53.13 23.11 10.61
CA GLY A 962 -53.86 24.30 10.21
C GLY A 962 -53.13 25.63 10.48
N ASP A 963 -53.84 26.73 10.29
CA ASP A 963 -53.30 28.07 10.51
C ASP A 963 -53.25 28.44 12.01
N SER A 964 -54.04 27.78 12.87
CA SER A 964 -54.06 28.03 14.31
C SER A 964 -52.76 27.55 14.98
N GLY A 965 -52.36 26.29 14.72
CA GLY A 965 -51.09 25.75 15.20
C GLY A 965 -49.88 26.49 14.62
N VAL A 966 -49.94 26.87 13.34
CA VAL A 966 -48.92 27.73 12.71
C VAL A 966 -48.85 29.12 13.32
N THR A 967 -49.97 29.69 13.77
CA THR A 967 -49.98 30.96 14.51
C THR A 967 -49.29 30.85 15.87
N LEU A 968 -49.48 29.73 16.57
CA LEU A 968 -48.79 29.45 17.84
C LEU A 968 -47.28 29.22 17.63
N LEU A 969 -46.86 28.45 16.63
CA LEU A 969 -45.45 28.32 16.23
C LEU A 969 -44.85 29.67 15.80
N SER A 970 -45.62 30.50 15.10
CA SER A 970 -45.21 31.86 14.71
C SER A 970 -45.08 32.81 15.90
N ALA A 971 -45.72 32.52 17.03
CA ALA A 971 -45.50 33.23 18.29
C ALA A 971 -44.22 32.75 19.01
N VAL A 972 -43.85 31.47 18.89
CA VAL A 972 -42.55 30.94 19.38
C VAL A 972 -41.38 31.53 18.59
N LEU A 973 -41.48 31.57 17.27
CA LEU A 973 -40.46 32.16 16.37
C LEU A 973 -40.23 33.68 16.57
N LYS A 974 -41.06 34.34 17.41
CA LYS A 974 -40.90 35.75 17.82
C LYS A 974 -40.19 35.90 19.17
N ASP A 975 -40.03 34.82 19.94
CA ASP A 975 -39.34 34.84 21.23
C ASP A 975 -37.81 34.94 21.01
N PRO A 976 -37.11 35.95 21.55
CA PRO A 976 -35.65 36.09 21.40
C PRO A 976 -34.83 34.90 21.93
N ARG A 977 -35.44 33.99 22.70
CA ARG A 977 -34.80 32.77 23.24
C ARG A 977 -34.93 31.56 22.31
N CYS A 978 -35.74 31.65 21.26
CA CYS A 978 -35.99 30.57 20.30
C CYS A 978 -34.78 30.33 19.39
N LYS A 979 -34.23 29.11 19.41
CA LYS A 979 -33.05 28.70 18.63
C LYS A 979 -33.39 27.92 17.35
N LEU A 980 -34.66 27.92 16.93
CA LEU A 980 -35.11 27.10 15.80
C LEU A 980 -34.60 27.63 14.45
N GLU A 981 -33.69 26.89 13.83
CA GLU A 981 -33.03 27.20 12.56
C GLU A 981 -33.74 26.56 11.36
N ILE A 982 -34.41 25.42 11.56
CA ILE A 982 -35.14 24.70 10.51
C ILE A 982 -36.56 24.36 10.99
N LEU A 983 -37.56 24.83 10.24
CA LEU A 983 -38.95 24.44 10.39
C LEU A 983 -39.46 23.83 9.08
N ARG A 984 -40.04 22.63 9.14
CA ARG A 984 -40.69 21.98 8.00
C ARG A 984 -42.15 21.67 8.34
N LEU A 985 -43.03 22.21 7.50
CA LEU A 985 -44.49 22.21 7.60
C LEU A 985 -45.09 21.92 6.23
N ARG A 986 -44.55 20.92 5.52
CA ARG A 986 -45.09 20.50 4.21
C ARG A 986 -46.41 19.79 4.40
N ASP A 987 -47.41 20.11 3.58
CA ASP A 987 -48.75 19.51 3.62
C ASP A 987 -49.33 19.47 5.05
N CYS A 988 -49.55 20.66 5.61
CA CYS A 988 -50.03 20.86 6.98
C CYS A 988 -51.41 21.54 7.05
N GLY A 989 -52.08 21.73 5.91
CA GLY A 989 -53.35 22.45 5.81
C GLY A 989 -53.23 23.97 5.91
N ILE A 990 -52.07 24.55 5.56
CA ILE A 990 -51.77 25.97 5.78
C ILE A 990 -52.31 26.84 4.63
N THR A 991 -53.07 27.89 4.97
CA THR A 991 -53.62 28.86 4.02
C THR A 991 -52.74 30.12 3.94
N ASP A 992 -53.29 31.23 3.46
CA ASP A 992 -52.64 32.53 3.51
C ASP A 992 -52.64 33.15 4.93
N GLU A 993 -53.53 32.74 5.84
CA GLU A 993 -53.53 33.22 7.24
C GLU A 993 -52.28 32.78 8.01
N GLY A 994 -51.95 31.49 8.00
CA GLY A 994 -50.72 30.96 8.61
C GLY A 994 -49.47 31.50 7.90
N CYS A 995 -49.58 31.87 6.63
CA CYS A 995 -48.52 32.60 5.92
C CYS A 995 -48.36 34.05 6.41
N ALA A 996 -49.43 34.74 6.77
CA ALA A 996 -49.36 36.05 7.44
C ALA A 996 -48.73 35.93 8.84
N ALA A 997 -49.05 34.87 9.59
CA ALA A 997 -48.44 34.58 10.88
C ALA A 997 -46.93 34.33 10.76
N LEU A 998 -46.50 33.44 9.85
CA LEU A 998 -45.09 33.15 9.58
C LEU A 998 -44.35 34.38 9.02
N ALA A 999 -44.97 35.16 8.13
CA ALA A 999 -44.42 36.43 7.67
C ALA A 999 -44.21 37.40 8.83
N SER A 1000 -45.13 37.45 9.80
CA SER A 1000 -44.96 38.25 11.01
C SER A 1000 -43.87 37.73 11.95
N ALA A 1001 -43.53 36.44 11.90
CA ALA A 1001 -42.40 35.87 12.63
C ALA A 1001 -41.07 36.17 11.94
N LEU A 1002 -41.00 36.10 10.61
CA LEU A 1002 -39.80 36.46 9.84
C LEU A 1002 -39.37 37.93 10.02
N ARG A 1003 -40.29 38.81 10.43
CA ARG A 1003 -40.01 40.21 10.79
C ARG A 1003 -39.46 40.43 12.22
N SER A 1004 -39.34 39.37 13.04
CA SER A 1004 -38.81 39.48 14.41
C SER A 1004 -37.31 39.72 14.43
N ASN A 1005 -36.80 40.21 15.56
CA ASN A 1005 -35.36 40.39 15.79
C ASN A 1005 -35.04 39.96 17.23
N PRO A 1006 -34.20 38.94 17.47
CA PRO A 1006 -33.51 38.12 16.47
C PRO A 1006 -34.42 37.08 15.80
N SER A 1007 -34.41 37.04 14.46
CA SER A 1007 -34.92 35.89 13.71
C SER A 1007 -33.78 34.88 13.52
N HIS A 1008 -33.98 33.65 14.02
CA HIS A 1008 -33.02 32.54 13.91
C HIS A 1008 -33.30 31.58 12.76
N LEU A 1009 -34.50 31.63 12.16
CA LEU A 1009 -34.94 30.68 11.15
C LEU A 1009 -34.14 30.83 9.84
N ARG A 1010 -33.51 29.74 9.41
CA ARG A 1010 -32.69 29.63 8.20
C ARG A 1010 -33.38 28.87 7.08
N ARG A 1011 -34.14 27.81 7.41
CA ARG A 1011 -34.91 27.02 6.44
C ARG A 1011 -36.38 26.94 6.80
N LEU A 1012 -37.23 27.13 5.79
CA LEU A 1012 -38.68 26.95 5.87
C LEU A 1012 -39.19 26.10 4.69
N ASP A 1013 -39.74 24.91 4.95
CA ASP A 1013 -40.51 24.15 3.95
C ASP A 1013 -42.01 24.30 4.21
N LEU A 1014 -42.72 24.88 3.24
CA LEU A 1014 -44.18 25.04 3.20
C LEU A 1014 -44.78 24.40 1.93
N SER A 1015 -44.06 23.49 1.29
CA SER A 1015 -44.50 22.75 0.09
C SER A 1015 -45.85 22.05 0.32
N TRP A 1016 -46.60 21.78 -0.76
CA TRP A 1016 -47.88 21.08 -0.80
C TRP A 1016 -49.03 21.75 -0.02
N ASN A 1017 -48.80 22.94 0.57
CA ASN A 1017 -49.85 23.78 1.16
C ASN A 1017 -50.39 24.79 0.12
N LYS A 1018 -51.65 24.65 -0.28
CA LYS A 1018 -52.33 25.39 -1.37
C LYS A 1018 -52.79 26.81 -0.99
N LYS A 1019 -51.84 27.61 -0.51
CA LYS A 1019 -51.98 29.02 -0.08
C LYS A 1019 -52.07 30.05 -1.24
N GLY A 1020 -51.75 29.63 -2.46
CA GLY A 1020 -51.74 30.48 -3.65
C GLY A 1020 -50.77 31.67 -3.58
N ASP A 1021 -50.92 32.60 -4.51
CA ASP A 1021 -50.06 33.78 -4.63
C ASP A 1021 -50.23 34.79 -3.48
N LEU A 1022 -51.40 34.80 -2.82
CA LEU A 1022 -51.66 35.66 -1.65
C LEU A 1022 -50.78 35.25 -0.46
N GLY A 1023 -50.72 33.96 -0.13
CA GLY A 1023 -49.81 33.45 0.90
C GLY A 1023 -48.34 33.71 0.57
N VAL A 1024 -47.94 33.58 -0.70
CA VAL A 1024 -46.58 33.94 -1.14
C VAL A 1024 -46.30 35.44 -1.02
N LYS A 1025 -47.24 36.30 -1.38
CA LYS A 1025 -47.16 37.77 -1.27
C LYS A 1025 -46.99 38.20 0.19
N LEU A 1026 -47.71 37.55 1.12
CA LEU A 1026 -47.59 37.75 2.56
C LEU A 1026 -46.22 37.31 3.09
N LEU A 1027 -45.75 36.10 2.76
CA LEU A 1027 -44.40 35.63 3.11
C LEU A 1027 -43.31 36.57 2.58
N CYS A 1028 -43.45 37.07 1.34
CA CYS A 1028 -42.55 38.04 0.75
C CYS A 1028 -42.50 39.38 1.52
N ALA A 1029 -43.55 39.76 2.26
CA ALA A 1029 -43.52 40.92 3.16
C ALA A 1029 -42.77 40.64 4.48
N GLY A 1030 -42.55 39.38 4.83
CA GLY A 1030 -41.59 38.96 5.85
C GLY A 1030 -40.15 38.97 5.33
N LEU A 1031 -39.91 38.34 4.18
CA LEU A 1031 -38.57 38.21 3.56
C LEU A 1031 -37.87 39.55 3.29
N LYS A 1032 -38.63 40.61 3.02
CA LYS A 1032 -38.11 41.97 2.77
C LYS A 1032 -37.58 42.69 4.02
N ASN A 1033 -37.76 42.14 5.21
CA ASN A 1033 -37.29 42.76 6.45
C ASN A 1033 -35.76 42.58 6.60
N PRO A 1034 -34.99 43.62 6.96
CA PRO A 1034 -33.53 43.55 7.05
C PRO A 1034 -33.01 42.55 8.12
N HIS A 1035 -33.86 42.16 9.08
CA HIS A 1035 -33.54 41.16 10.11
C HIS A 1035 -33.95 39.73 9.74
N CYS A 1036 -34.64 39.51 8.61
CA CYS A 1036 -35.03 38.18 8.15
C CYS A 1036 -33.82 37.38 7.66
N LYS A 1037 -33.35 36.41 8.45
CA LYS A 1037 -32.15 35.60 8.19
C LYS A 1037 -32.38 34.31 7.38
N LEU A 1038 -33.52 34.18 6.70
CA LEU A 1038 -33.89 32.99 5.94
C LEU A 1038 -33.01 32.79 4.70
N GLU A 1039 -32.47 31.59 4.54
CA GLU A 1039 -31.52 31.19 3.48
C GLU A 1039 -32.11 30.13 2.54
N GLU A 1040 -33.04 29.28 2.99
CA GLU A 1040 -33.74 28.27 2.18
C GLU A 1040 -35.27 28.38 2.35
N LEU A 1041 -35.99 28.48 1.24
CA LEU A 1041 -37.46 28.52 1.18
C LEU A 1041 -38.00 27.53 0.16
N GLN A 1042 -38.85 26.60 0.61
CA GLN A 1042 -39.43 25.54 -0.23
C GLN A 1042 -40.94 25.67 -0.32
N LEU A 1043 -41.43 25.74 -1.55
CA LEU A 1043 -42.80 26.10 -1.93
C LEU A 1043 -43.31 25.20 -3.07
N ARG A 1044 -42.96 23.90 -3.10
CA ARG A 1044 -43.44 22.99 -4.16
C ARG A 1044 -44.96 22.83 -4.12
N ASP A 1045 -45.64 22.69 -5.25
CA ASP A 1045 -47.12 22.60 -5.37
C ASP A 1045 -47.88 23.42 -4.30
N CYS A 1046 -47.67 24.73 -4.31
CA CYS A 1046 -48.29 25.67 -3.38
C CYS A 1046 -49.39 26.53 -4.05
N GLY A 1047 -49.68 26.27 -5.32
CA GLY A 1047 -50.57 27.09 -6.15
C GLY A 1047 -49.92 28.40 -6.62
N VAL A 1048 -48.59 28.46 -6.74
CA VAL A 1048 -47.88 29.68 -7.17
C VAL A 1048 -48.00 29.88 -8.68
N THR A 1049 -48.29 31.11 -9.09
CA THR A 1049 -48.38 31.56 -10.50
C THR A 1049 -47.36 32.68 -10.77
N ASP A 1050 -47.55 33.41 -11.86
CA ASP A 1050 -46.70 34.54 -12.21
C ASP A 1050 -46.88 35.75 -11.26
N GLU A 1051 -47.97 35.84 -10.49
CA GLU A 1051 -48.15 36.87 -9.44
C GLU A 1051 -47.28 36.62 -8.19
N GLY A 1052 -47.23 35.39 -7.69
CA GLY A 1052 -46.33 34.99 -6.61
C GLY A 1052 -44.87 35.11 -7.03
N CYS A 1053 -44.54 34.81 -8.28
CA CYS A 1053 -43.21 35.06 -8.83
C CYS A 1053 -42.86 36.56 -8.92
N ALA A 1054 -43.81 37.47 -9.16
CA ALA A 1054 -43.56 38.91 -9.02
C ALA A 1054 -43.28 39.33 -7.56
N SER A 1055 -44.00 38.74 -6.61
CA SER A 1055 -43.79 38.98 -5.17
C SER A 1055 -42.41 38.49 -4.72
N LEU A 1056 -42.01 37.29 -5.14
CA LEU A 1056 -40.69 36.70 -4.89
C LEU A 1056 -39.58 37.51 -5.58
N ALA A 1057 -39.76 37.93 -6.83
CA ALA A 1057 -38.83 38.83 -7.51
C ALA A 1057 -38.62 40.15 -6.74
N SER A 1058 -39.68 40.68 -6.14
CA SER A 1058 -39.61 41.88 -5.30
C SER A 1058 -38.94 41.64 -3.95
N ALA A 1059 -38.92 40.41 -3.43
CA ALA A 1059 -38.17 40.05 -2.22
C ALA A 1059 -36.68 39.76 -2.52
N LEU A 1060 -36.36 39.11 -3.65
CA LEU A 1060 -34.97 38.87 -4.08
C LEU A 1060 -34.16 40.16 -4.32
N ARG A 1061 -34.84 41.29 -4.55
CA ARG A 1061 -34.21 42.62 -4.67
C ARG A 1061 -34.10 43.42 -3.36
N SER A 1062 -34.56 42.90 -2.21
CA SER A 1062 -34.40 43.63 -0.95
C SER A 1062 -32.92 43.75 -0.56
N ASN A 1063 -32.58 44.79 0.21
CA ASN A 1063 -31.25 44.95 0.77
C ASN A 1063 -31.35 45.04 2.31
N PRO A 1064 -30.77 44.09 3.06
CA PRO A 1064 -30.21 42.82 2.59
C PRO A 1064 -31.27 41.87 1.99
N SER A 1065 -30.79 40.91 1.22
CA SER A 1065 -31.45 39.62 0.99
C SER A 1065 -30.48 38.52 1.45
N TYR A 1066 -31.02 37.44 2.00
CA TYR A 1066 -30.25 36.28 2.50
C TYR A 1066 -30.63 34.97 1.80
N LEU A 1067 -31.67 34.95 0.97
CA LEU A 1067 -32.18 33.73 0.36
C LEU A 1067 -31.19 33.19 -0.69
N ARG A 1068 -30.65 32.00 -0.44
CA ARG A 1068 -29.73 31.27 -1.32
C ARG A 1068 -30.42 30.15 -2.10
N HIS A 1069 -31.41 29.48 -1.50
CA HIS A 1069 -32.13 28.37 -2.12
C HIS A 1069 -33.64 28.67 -2.16
N LEU A 1070 -34.20 28.66 -3.36
CA LEU A 1070 -35.63 28.81 -3.63
C LEU A 1070 -36.13 27.63 -4.48
N ASP A 1071 -37.09 26.89 -3.95
CA ASP A 1071 -37.69 25.73 -4.62
C ASP A 1071 -39.18 25.99 -4.88
N LEU A 1072 -39.51 26.09 -6.16
CA LEU A 1072 -40.82 26.42 -6.70
C LEU A 1072 -41.37 25.29 -7.58
N SER A 1073 -40.78 24.10 -7.51
CA SER A 1073 -41.15 22.94 -8.35
C SER A 1073 -42.63 22.58 -8.27
N TRP A 1074 -43.22 22.03 -9.33
CA TRP A 1074 -44.63 21.59 -9.42
C TRP A 1074 -45.66 22.73 -9.26
N ASN A 1075 -45.31 23.98 -9.60
CA ASN A 1075 -46.23 25.11 -9.59
C ASN A 1075 -46.56 25.61 -11.00
N LYS A 1076 -47.74 26.19 -11.22
CA LYS A 1076 -48.22 26.66 -12.53
C LYS A 1076 -47.66 28.05 -12.88
N ILE A 1077 -46.34 28.15 -12.93
CA ILE A 1077 -45.58 29.40 -13.06
C ILE A 1077 -45.48 29.85 -14.52
N GLY A 1078 -45.18 28.92 -15.43
CA GLY A 1078 -45.01 29.20 -16.87
C GLY A 1078 -43.92 30.24 -17.20
N ASP A 1079 -43.81 30.58 -18.48
CA ASP A 1079 -42.76 31.48 -18.98
C ASP A 1079 -42.90 32.92 -18.44
N LEU A 1080 -44.14 33.40 -18.25
CA LEU A 1080 -44.42 34.73 -17.70
C LEU A 1080 -43.96 34.83 -16.23
N GLY A 1081 -44.19 33.80 -15.42
CA GLY A 1081 -43.74 33.75 -14.03
C GLY A 1081 -42.22 33.66 -13.93
N VAL A 1082 -41.57 32.87 -14.78
CA VAL A 1082 -40.10 32.84 -14.90
C VAL A 1082 -39.56 34.22 -15.29
N LYS A 1083 -40.16 34.87 -16.30
CA LYS A 1083 -39.79 36.22 -16.78
C LYS A 1083 -39.89 37.28 -15.68
N ARG A 1084 -40.90 37.19 -14.82
CA ARG A 1084 -41.04 38.03 -13.62
C ARG A 1084 -39.98 37.68 -12.56
N LEU A 1085 -39.74 36.40 -12.26
CA LEU A 1085 -38.71 35.95 -11.32
C LEU A 1085 -37.29 36.39 -11.74
N CYS A 1086 -36.99 36.35 -13.04
CA CYS A 1086 -35.73 36.83 -13.62
C CYS A 1086 -35.50 38.34 -13.43
N ALA A 1087 -36.55 39.15 -13.23
CA ALA A 1087 -36.40 40.55 -12.83
C ALA A 1087 -36.00 40.72 -11.35
N GLY A 1088 -36.10 39.65 -10.55
CA GLY A 1088 -35.50 39.56 -9.21
C GLY A 1088 -34.03 39.16 -9.28
N LEU A 1089 -33.72 38.08 -10.01
CA LEU A 1089 -32.38 37.50 -10.15
C LEU A 1089 -31.30 38.47 -10.66
N LYS A 1090 -31.69 39.49 -11.44
CA LYS A 1090 -30.78 40.53 -11.95
C LYS A 1090 -30.39 41.59 -10.91
N GLY A 1091 -31.03 41.64 -9.75
CA GLY A 1091 -30.79 42.66 -8.73
C GLY A 1091 -29.48 42.45 -7.98
N ASN A 1092 -28.71 43.52 -7.80
CA ASN A 1092 -27.37 43.51 -7.19
C ASN A 1092 -27.30 43.00 -5.73
N HIS A 1093 -28.44 42.77 -5.08
CA HIS A 1093 -28.54 42.25 -3.71
C HIS A 1093 -29.06 40.80 -3.64
N CYS A 1094 -29.38 40.19 -4.79
CA CYS A 1094 -29.88 38.82 -4.87
C CYS A 1094 -28.74 37.82 -4.59
N LYS A 1095 -28.91 36.99 -3.55
CA LYS A 1095 -27.91 35.97 -3.15
C LYS A 1095 -28.31 34.54 -3.57
N LEU A 1096 -29.21 34.40 -4.54
CA LEU A 1096 -29.75 33.10 -4.92
C LEU A 1096 -28.71 32.26 -5.68
N GLU A 1097 -28.32 31.14 -5.08
CA GLU A 1097 -27.36 30.15 -5.56
C GLU A 1097 -28.06 28.91 -6.17
N ILE A 1098 -29.25 28.56 -5.66
CA ILE A 1098 -30.05 27.40 -6.06
C ILE A 1098 -31.48 27.81 -6.41
N LEU A 1099 -31.93 27.42 -7.61
CA LEU A 1099 -33.30 27.63 -8.07
C LEU A 1099 -33.86 26.34 -8.68
N TRP A 1100 -34.88 25.77 -8.05
CA TRP A 1100 -35.58 24.59 -8.57
C TRP A 1100 -36.98 25.00 -9.08
N LEU A 1101 -37.22 24.69 -10.35
CA LEU A 1101 -38.40 25.01 -11.14
C LEU A 1101 -38.86 23.76 -11.92
N ARG A 1102 -38.66 22.57 -11.34
CA ARG A 1102 -39.00 21.27 -11.92
C ARG A 1102 -40.52 21.17 -12.13
N ASP A 1103 -41.00 20.64 -13.26
CA ASP A 1103 -42.43 20.45 -13.56
C ASP A 1103 -43.29 21.73 -13.42
N CYS A 1104 -42.80 22.89 -13.88
CA CYS A 1104 -43.43 24.21 -13.71
C CYS A 1104 -44.14 24.79 -14.94
N GLY A 1105 -44.29 24.01 -16.02
CA GLY A 1105 -44.95 24.43 -17.26
C GLY A 1105 -44.14 25.40 -18.15
N ILE A 1106 -42.83 25.45 -17.97
CA ILE A 1106 -41.89 26.34 -18.66
C ILE A 1106 -41.59 25.83 -20.08
N THR A 1107 -41.30 26.72 -21.02
CA THR A 1107 -40.87 26.44 -22.40
C THR A 1107 -39.55 27.16 -22.73
N ASP A 1108 -39.15 27.15 -24.02
CA ASP A 1108 -37.97 27.87 -24.50
C ASP A 1108 -38.03 29.38 -24.25
N GLU A 1109 -39.21 30.02 -24.15
CA GLU A 1109 -39.30 31.46 -23.80
C GLU A 1109 -38.80 31.72 -22.36
N GLY A 1110 -39.17 30.88 -21.40
CA GLY A 1110 -38.66 30.94 -20.03
C GLY A 1110 -37.17 30.65 -19.95
N CYS A 1111 -36.65 29.76 -20.79
CA CYS A 1111 -35.19 29.58 -20.95
C CYS A 1111 -34.50 30.85 -21.46
N VAL A 1112 -35.10 31.57 -22.42
CA VAL A 1112 -34.58 32.89 -22.88
C VAL A 1112 -34.58 33.91 -21.75
N ALA A 1113 -35.64 33.95 -20.92
CA ALA A 1113 -35.69 34.81 -19.75
C ALA A 1113 -34.57 34.48 -18.72
N LEU A 1114 -34.39 33.20 -18.38
CA LEU A 1114 -33.33 32.72 -17.49
C LEU A 1114 -31.93 33.04 -18.04
N ALA A 1115 -31.67 32.73 -19.31
CA ALA A 1115 -30.43 33.06 -20.00
C ALA A 1115 -30.11 34.56 -19.99
N SER A 1116 -31.14 35.41 -19.99
CA SER A 1116 -30.98 36.87 -19.87
C SER A 1116 -30.63 37.34 -18.45
N ALA A 1117 -30.98 36.58 -17.41
CA ALA A 1117 -30.59 36.85 -16.02
C ALA A 1117 -29.20 36.29 -15.71
N LEU A 1118 -28.88 35.10 -16.21
CA LEU A 1118 -27.59 34.43 -16.06
C LEU A 1118 -26.43 35.20 -16.72
N ARG A 1119 -26.71 35.98 -17.80
CA ARG A 1119 -25.75 36.93 -18.39
C ARG A 1119 -25.46 38.17 -17.54
N SER A 1120 -26.11 38.35 -16.38
CA SER A 1120 -25.86 39.51 -15.51
C SER A 1120 -24.77 39.21 -14.49
N ASN A 1121 -23.78 40.10 -14.36
CA ASN A 1121 -22.63 39.93 -13.46
C ASN A 1121 -23.05 39.75 -11.98
N SER A 1122 -24.21 40.32 -11.59
CA SER A 1122 -24.84 40.19 -10.28
C SER A 1122 -25.41 38.80 -9.96
N SER A 1123 -25.61 37.94 -10.97
CA SER A 1123 -26.12 36.58 -10.76
C SER A 1123 -25.11 35.74 -9.96
N LEU A 1124 -25.61 35.00 -8.96
CA LEU A 1124 -24.83 34.04 -8.16
C LEU A 1124 -25.36 32.61 -8.32
N LEU A 1125 -26.26 32.36 -9.28
CA LEU A 1125 -26.93 31.08 -9.47
C LEU A 1125 -25.95 30.00 -10.00
N ARG A 1126 -25.75 28.94 -9.21
CA ARG A 1126 -24.89 27.78 -9.49
C ARG A 1126 -25.68 26.55 -9.91
N HIS A 1127 -26.86 26.34 -9.32
CA HIS A 1127 -27.64 25.11 -9.52
C HIS A 1127 -29.06 25.43 -9.99
N LEU A 1128 -29.42 24.93 -11.17
CA LEU A 1128 -30.72 25.15 -11.80
C LEU A 1128 -31.38 23.79 -12.13
N ASN A 1129 -32.64 23.62 -11.76
CA ASN A 1129 -33.43 22.44 -12.12
C ASN A 1129 -34.72 22.84 -12.86
N LEU A 1130 -34.85 22.38 -14.09
CA LEU A 1130 -35.96 22.58 -15.02
C LEU A 1130 -36.50 21.25 -15.57
N THR A 1131 -36.16 20.10 -14.97
CA THR A 1131 -36.66 18.79 -15.44
C THR A 1131 -38.18 18.73 -15.41
N GLY A 1132 -38.79 18.02 -16.38
CA GLY A 1132 -40.25 17.92 -16.52
C GLY A 1132 -40.94 19.14 -17.14
N ASN A 1133 -40.19 20.18 -17.51
CA ASN A 1133 -40.72 21.29 -18.30
C ASN A 1133 -40.74 20.97 -19.82
N LYS A 1134 -41.48 21.75 -20.59
CA LYS A 1134 -41.69 21.56 -22.04
C LYS A 1134 -40.59 22.23 -22.85
N LEU A 1135 -39.34 21.88 -22.54
CA LEU A 1135 -38.16 22.48 -23.16
C LEU A 1135 -37.84 21.84 -24.51
N GLY A 1136 -37.60 22.67 -25.52
CA GLY A 1136 -37.07 22.28 -26.81
C GLY A 1136 -35.54 22.15 -26.78
N LYS A 1137 -34.97 21.58 -27.85
CA LYS A 1137 -33.52 21.47 -28.01
C LYS A 1137 -32.82 22.84 -27.94
N SER A 1138 -33.50 23.89 -28.39
CA SER A 1138 -33.05 25.30 -28.36
C SER A 1138 -32.93 25.83 -26.93
N GLY A 1139 -33.96 25.71 -26.08
CA GLY A 1139 -33.92 26.17 -24.68
C GLY A 1139 -32.91 25.42 -23.83
N VAL A 1140 -32.77 24.11 -24.02
CA VAL A 1140 -31.73 23.30 -23.35
C VAL A 1140 -30.33 23.75 -23.78
N LYS A 1141 -30.08 23.92 -25.08
CA LYS A 1141 -28.78 24.37 -25.61
C LYS A 1141 -28.42 25.76 -25.07
N LEU A 1142 -29.38 26.69 -25.04
CA LEU A 1142 -29.19 28.06 -24.57
C LEU A 1142 -28.70 28.15 -23.11
N LEU A 1143 -29.04 27.18 -22.27
CA LEU A 1143 -28.66 27.14 -20.85
C LEU A 1143 -27.41 26.28 -20.55
N LYS A 1144 -27.01 25.37 -21.46
CA LYS A 1144 -25.88 24.45 -21.24
C LYS A 1144 -24.61 24.81 -22.01
N ASP A 1145 -24.72 25.40 -23.21
CA ASP A 1145 -23.58 25.59 -24.11
C ASP A 1145 -22.82 26.93 -23.90
N ASN A 1146 -23.08 27.66 -22.81
CA ASN A 1146 -22.54 29.00 -22.59
C ASN A 1146 -21.54 29.06 -21.41
N PRO A 1147 -20.23 29.19 -21.65
CA PRO A 1147 -19.19 29.16 -20.60
C PRO A 1147 -19.13 30.44 -19.75
N HIS A 1148 -19.94 31.46 -20.04
CA HIS A 1148 -20.00 32.69 -19.24
C HIS A 1148 -21.00 32.63 -18.08
N TYR A 1149 -21.68 31.50 -17.89
CA TYR A 1149 -22.57 31.29 -16.75
C TYR A 1149 -21.83 30.68 -15.56
N LYS A 1150 -22.11 31.17 -14.34
CA LYS A 1150 -21.60 30.62 -13.08
C LYS A 1150 -22.32 29.31 -12.67
N LEU A 1151 -22.92 28.60 -13.63
CA LEU A 1151 -23.73 27.40 -13.40
C LEU A 1151 -22.85 26.15 -13.37
N GLU A 1152 -22.83 25.49 -12.22
CA GLU A 1152 -22.12 24.23 -11.99
C GLU A 1152 -22.97 23.02 -12.40
N THR A 1153 -24.29 23.08 -12.22
CA THR A 1153 -25.22 22.00 -12.61
C THR A 1153 -26.52 22.52 -13.19
N VAL A 1154 -26.91 22.01 -14.37
CA VAL A 1154 -28.20 22.31 -15.00
C VAL A 1154 -28.95 21.02 -15.35
N TYR A 1155 -30.02 20.75 -14.62
CA TYR A 1155 -30.96 19.67 -14.93
C TYR A 1155 -32.06 20.24 -15.83
N CYS A 1156 -32.21 19.66 -17.03
CA CYS A 1156 -33.28 19.92 -17.99
C CYS A 1156 -33.84 18.56 -18.40
#